data_AF-A0A848X4N1-F1
#
_entry.id   AF-A0A848X4N1-F1
#
_cell.length_a   1.000
_cell.length_b   1.000
_cell.length_c   1.000
_cell.angle_alpha   90.00
_cell.angle_beta   90.00
_cell.angle_gamma   90.00
#
_symmetry.space_group_name_H-M   'P 1'
#
loop_
_entity.id
_entity.type
_entity.pdbx_description
1 polymer ?
#
loop_
_entity_poly.entity_id
_entity_poly.type
_entity_poly.pdbx_seq_one_letter_code
_entity_poly.pdbx_strand_id
1 'polypeptide(L)'
;MRLRSLVVIFALTFAGCRQATTSLEDVASVRVTPENPTLEVGLTLQFEAEALDAAGNVLGGVEFEWTSSRPGVASISPDGVASAITTGTAAITANAGSGKAASQALLVEPSNCDSRVDVILDVGQHQAYDEDTCLFLPTGDIGDRYRVAVIRPTLIEDELDTTHVWLEINPVLTAAQVAGTEPVEPSLVEPPIYSTSPVRFEDSEKLDGTRFLADQRVLQATRRFHRELREREQRLGLRSAPIPVGRRAPDVGPEPAGARSQAGPALVDPPGRDDLFLELDCSVVTPTPVTLIGFNDDLVIYQDSASNAADPVSTAAATQMLSYYASHVADFTDRYWGETPDIDGNERVIVAATPTLSDTVAAAVFSGDFRSTLDCASSNEGEIVYFSEAVMNDLDPDDPEDESFLALGVLAHELKHVTSLYHGVARGSFHNIWIEEGTAEVAQTMSSRIAWAAVGGPAVGSRLTGQNILDWNQSNGEIGPEAWGVVVQLADLIVWGATQPNSLITNPAGAAEFHTFYAGGWHWYRFLGDAFGGASTALADSALFREMTDSLTASGTGSLAAATGRSFNALFEDMIVAAALHDAGPAPALAFTTWDLHSAGAIFANPPEVSPPHRYPWPVTTNVPGGTAQANPSRSFSRGTYSCPPKLVGLGYQPPDEGELCPMGPSGIRFHDFVSGGEGLGAQVQVYGARNGQIVVVRLN
;
A
#
# COMPACT_ATOMS: atom_id res chain seq x y z
N MET A 1 -77.62 -42.45 9.00
CA MET A 1 -79.04 -42.09 9.20
C MET A 1 -79.07 -40.84 10.08
N ARG A 2 -79.70 -39.77 9.61
CA ARG A 2 -79.89 -38.49 10.31
C ARG A 2 -80.51 -38.69 11.71
N LEU A 3 -80.35 -37.76 12.66
CA LEU A 3 -81.40 -36.77 13.03
C LEU A 3 -81.09 -35.96 14.32
N ARG A 4 -81.31 -34.65 14.22
CA ARG A 4 -81.97 -33.70 15.15
C ARG A 4 -81.38 -33.38 16.54
N SER A 5 -81.05 -32.10 16.71
CA SER A 5 -81.62 -31.06 17.63
C SER A 5 -80.68 -29.83 17.55
N LEU A 6 -81.01 -28.56 17.74
CA LEU A 6 -82.18 -27.75 18.05
C LEU A 6 -81.85 -26.32 17.52
N VAL A 7 -82.85 -25.50 17.20
CA VAL A 7 -82.70 -24.11 16.72
C VAL A 7 -82.65 -23.15 17.92
N VAL A 8 -81.66 -22.23 17.95
CA VAL A 8 -81.79 -20.89 18.53
C VAL A 8 -81.04 -19.92 17.61
N ILE A 9 -81.80 -19.04 16.94
CA ILE A 9 -81.31 -17.98 16.07
C ILE A 9 -81.09 -16.75 16.95
N PHE A 10 -79.84 -16.28 17.00
CA PHE A 10 -79.48 -15.01 17.62
C PHE A 10 -79.96 -13.89 16.70
N ALA A 11 -80.89 -13.07 17.18
CA ALA A 11 -81.27 -11.83 16.51
C ALA A 11 -80.11 -10.84 16.62
N LEU A 12 -79.47 -10.51 15.49
CA LEU A 12 -78.50 -9.42 15.41
C LEU A 12 -79.22 -8.09 15.66
N THR A 13 -78.91 -7.44 16.77
CA THR A 13 -79.13 -6.01 16.94
C THR A 13 -78.14 -5.25 16.06
N PHE A 14 -78.66 -4.49 15.10
CA PHE A 14 -77.90 -3.44 14.42
C PHE A 14 -77.56 -2.34 15.44
N ALA A 15 -76.40 -2.45 16.09
CA ALA A 15 -75.71 -1.29 16.62
C ALA A 15 -74.89 -0.71 15.46
N GLY A 16 -75.40 0.34 14.83
CA GLY A 16 -74.61 1.11 13.88
C GLY A 16 -73.38 1.64 14.60
N CYS A 17 -72.20 1.15 14.25
CA CYS A 17 -70.98 1.84 14.56
C CYS A 17 -71.00 3.10 13.71
N ARG A 18 -71.44 4.23 14.29
CA ARG A 18 -71.15 5.54 13.71
C ARG A 18 -69.63 5.61 13.65
N GLN A 19 -69.05 5.60 12.44
CA GLN A 19 -67.77 6.25 12.26
C GLN A 19 -68.00 7.69 12.71
N ALA A 20 -67.46 8.05 13.88
CA ALA A 20 -67.41 9.44 14.27
C ALA A 20 -66.56 10.12 13.20
N THR A 21 -67.21 10.81 12.28
CA THR A 21 -66.53 11.69 11.35
C THR A 21 -65.95 12.80 12.20
N THR A 22 -64.66 12.72 12.49
CA THR A 22 -63.90 13.78 13.16
C THR A 22 -64.18 15.07 12.40
N SER A 23 -64.87 16.03 13.03
CA SER A 23 -65.15 17.30 12.38
C SER A 23 -63.97 18.23 12.63
N LEU A 24 -63.59 19.04 11.64
CA LEU A 24 -62.52 20.03 11.79
C LEU A 24 -62.83 21.03 12.93
N GLU A 25 -64.11 21.22 13.28
CA GLU A 25 -64.55 22.04 14.41
C GLU A 25 -64.15 21.47 15.78
N ASP A 26 -63.84 20.18 15.88
CA ASP A 26 -63.46 19.51 17.14
C ASP A 26 -61.98 19.71 17.50
N VAL A 27 -61.15 20.19 16.56
CA VAL A 27 -59.73 20.45 16.81
C VAL A 27 -59.58 21.69 17.69
N ALA A 28 -59.13 21.50 18.93
CA ALA A 28 -58.85 22.60 19.86
C ALA A 28 -57.42 23.12 19.74
N SER A 29 -56.45 22.21 19.53
CA SER A 29 -55.03 22.52 19.37
C SER A 29 -54.30 21.51 18.47
N VAL A 30 -53.12 21.88 17.99
CA VAL A 30 -52.20 21.03 17.24
C VAL A 30 -50.91 20.91 18.04
N ARG A 31 -50.28 19.73 18.00
CA ARG A 31 -48.95 19.49 18.55
C ARG A 31 -48.03 19.03 17.42
N VAL A 32 -46.81 19.56 17.38
CA VAL A 32 -45.80 19.22 16.38
C VAL A 32 -44.55 18.71 17.08
N THR A 33 -44.04 17.55 16.64
CA THR A 33 -42.83 16.91 17.15
C THR A 33 -41.86 16.60 16.00
N PRO A 34 -40.53 16.67 16.22
CA PRO A 34 -39.84 17.05 17.47
C PRO A 34 -39.95 18.54 17.80
N GLU A 35 -39.73 18.90 19.07
CA GLU A 35 -39.78 20.30 19.51
C GLU A 35 -38.45 21.02 19.31
N ASN A 36 -38.48 22.13 18.57
CA ASN A 36 -37.35 23.00 18.25
C ASN A 36 -36.03 22.27 17.92
N PRO A 37 -36.04 21.36 16.94
CA PRO A 37 -34.85 20.56 16.61
C PRO A 37 -33.74 21.39 15.97
N THR A 38 -32.53 20.86 16.05
CA THR A 38 -31.36 21.32 15.28
C THR A 38 -31.07 20.32 14.17
N LEU A 39 -30.72 20.81 12.98
CA LEU A 39 -30.42 19.99 11.80
C LEU A 39 -29.28 20.62 11.01
N GLU A 40 -28.27 19.85 10.62
CA GLU A 40 -27.17 20.36 9.80
C GLU A 40 -27.62 20.59 8.35
N VAL A 41 -27.01 21.55 7.65
CA VAL A 41 -27.21 21.75 6.20
C VAL A 41 -27.04 20.43 5.45
N GLY A 42 -28.00 20.09 4.58
CA GLY A 42 -28.00 18.88 3.77
C GLY A 42 -28.72 17.68 4.39
N LEU A 43 -29.17 17.76 5.65
CA LEU A 43 -29.92 16.69 6.31
C LEU A 43 -31.44 16.89 6.23
N THR A 44 -32.18 15.82 6.48
CA THR A 44 -33.64 15.80 6.56
C THR A 44 -34.12 15.34 7.94
N LEU A 45 -35.32 15.74 8.32
CA LEU A 45 -35.95 15.43 9.61
C LEU A 45 -37.46 15.28 9.45
N GLN A 46 -38.02 14.15 9.88
CA GLN A 46 -39.47 13.95 9.92
C GLN A 46 -40.09 14.77 11.05
N PHE A 47 -41.09 15.59 10.70
CA PHE A 47 -42.02 16.18 11.65
C PHE A 47 -43.34 15.42 11.63
N GLU A 48 -43.92 15.24 12.82
CA GLU A 48 -45.24 14.65 13.01
C GLU A 48 -46.16 15.68 13.65
N ALA A 49 -47.45 15.60 13.31
CA ALA A 49 -48.48 16.47 13.86
C ALA A 49 -49.64 15.65 14.45
N GLU A 50 -50.09 16.05 15.64
CA GLU A 50 -51.26 15.49 16.32
C GLU A 50 -52.32 16.58 16.53
N ALA A 51 -53.57 16.29 16.20
CA ALA A 51 -54.70 17.16 16.48
C ALA A 51 -55.33 16.74 17.81
N LEU A 52 -55.60 17.70 18.69
CA LEU A 52 -56.13 17.44 20.04
C LEU A 52 -57.49 18.10 20.22
N ASP A 53 -58.43 17.39 20.83
CA ASP A 53 -59.70 17.96 21.27
C ASP A 53 -59.53 18.88 22.49
N ALA A 54 -60.62 19.51 22.94
CA ALA A 54 -60.58 20.41 24.10
C ALA A 54 -60.23 19.71 25.43
N ALA A 55 -60.30 18.38 25.48
CA ALA A 55 -59.92 17.56 26.62
C ALA A 55 -58.48 17.00 26.50
N GLY A 56 -57.77 17.30 25.41
CA GLY A 56 -56.40 16.83 25.15
C GLY A 56 -56.30 15.43 24.54
N ASN A 57 -57.41 14.85 24.06
CA ASN A 57 -57.37 13.55 23.38
C ASN A 57 -56.96 13.71 21.91
N VAL A 58 -56.17 12.76 21.40
CA VAL A 58 -55.78 12.72 19.99
C VAL A 58 -56.99 12.41 19.10
N LEU A 59 -57.20 13.27 18.11
CA LEU A 59 -58.20 13.14 17.06
C LEU A 59 -57.57 12.45 15.84
N GLY A 60 -58.10 11.28 15.47
CA GLY A 60 -57.66 10.54 14.28
C GLY A 60 -58.25 11.07 12.98
N GLY A 61 -57.55 10.85 11.87
CA GLY A 61 -58.02 11.17 10.51
C GLY A 61 -57.97 12.65 10.14
N VAL A 62 -57.18 13.47 10.87
CA VAL A 62 -56.94 14.87 10.53
C VAL A 62 -55.75 14.96 9.58
N GLU A 63 -55.96 15.59 8.43
CA GLU A 63 -54.89 15.90 7.48
C GLU A 63 -54.22 17.24 7.86
N PHE A 64 -52.91 17.33 7.69
CA PHE A 64 -52.13 18.52 8.03
C PHE A 64 -51.49 19.13 6.79
N GLU A 65 -51.63 20.45 6.65
CA GLU A 65 -50.88 21.23 5.68
C GLU A 65 -49.59 21.75 6.34
N TRP A 66 -48.44 21.35 5.78
CA TRP A 66 -47.13 21.75 6.27
C TRP A 66 -46.58 22.97 5.52
N THR A 67 -45.98 23.89 6.26
CA THR A 67 -45.34 25.09 5.68
C THR A 67 -44.04 25.43 6.40
N SER A 68 -43.10 26.03 5.66
CA SER A 68 -41.87 26.64 6.21
C SER A 68 -41.88 28.15 6.00
N SER A 69 -41.53 28.89 7.06
CA SER A 69 -41.37 30.35 6.99
C SER A 69 -40.18 30.82 6.14
N ARG A 70 -39.16 29.97 5.98
CA ARG A 70 -37.95 30.27 5.19
C ARG A 70 -37.56 29.04 4.37
N PRO A 71 -38.24 28.77 3.24
CA PRO A 71 -37.97 27.58 2.43
C PRO A 71 -36.53 27.47 1.92
N GLY A 72 -35.80 28.59 1.77
CA GLY A 72 -34.37 28.58 1.41
C GLY A 72 -33.39 28.29 2.56
N VAL A 73 -33.87 28.27 3.82
CA VAL A 73 -33.13 27.82 5.01
C VAL A 73 -33.50 26.37 5.32
N ALA A 74 -34.80 26.08 5.41
CA ALA A 74 -35.30 24.72 5.46
C ALA A 74 -36.63 24.59 4.71
N SER A 75 -36.76 23.64 3.79
CA SER A 75 -38.02 23.28 3.13
C SER A 75 -38.74 22.17 3.90
N ILE A 76 -40.04 21.99 3.68
CA ILE A 76 -40.81 20.86 4.22
C ILE A 76 -41.77 20.29 3.17
N SER A 77 -41.85 18.97 3.07
CA SER A 77 -42.75 18.26 2.15
C SER A 77 -44.19 18.18 2.70
N PRO A 78 -45.20 17.85 1.85
CA PRO A 78 -46.56 17.58 2.31
C PRO A 78 -46.68 16.45 3.35
N ASP A 79 -45.72 15.52 3.37
CA ASP A 79 -45.68 14.41 4.34
C ASP A 79 -44.96 14.78 5.65
N GLY A 80 -44.55 16.04 5.82
CA GLY A 80 -43.90 16.52 7.05
C GLY A 80 -42.39 16.31 7.10
N VAL A 81 -41.74 15.96 5.98
CA VAL A 81 -40.27 15.81 5.94
C VAL A 81 -39.63 17.17 5.73
N ALA A 82 -39.00 17.71 6.79
CA ALA A 82 -38.23 18.94 6.73
C ALA A 82 -36.79 18.68 6.29
N SER A 83 -36.16 19.71 5.73
CA SER A 83 -35.03 19.50 4.84
C SER A 83 -34.15 20.75 4.82
N ALA A 84 -32.92 20.65 5.34
CA ALA A 84 -32.03 21.78 5.63
C ALA A 84 -31.19 22.21 4.42
N ILE A 85 -31.23 23.50 4.06
CA ILE A 85 -30.63 24.04 2.82
C ILE A 85 -29.50 25.04 3.12
N THR A 86 -29.74 26.03 3.97
CA THR A 86 -28.73 27.03 4.37
C THR A 86 -28.83 27.31 5.86
N THR A 87 -27.75 27.79 6.47
CA THR A 87 -27.71 28.08 7.90
C THR A 87 -28.71 29.15 8.31
N GLY A 88 -29.24 29.00 9.53
CA GLY A 88 -30.22 29.91 10.12
C GLY A 88 -31.45 29.17 10.63
N THR A 89 -32.45 29.91 11.11
CA THR A 89 -33.64 29.33 11.73
C THR A 89 -34.87 29.48 10.82
N ALA A 90 -35.63 28.40 10.65
CA ALA A 90 -36.92 28.39 9.95
C ALA A 90 -38.02 27.82 10.87
N ALA A 91 -39.15 28.52 10.97
CA ALA A 91 -40.35 27.98 11.63
C ALA A 91 -41.08 27.00 10.70
N ILE A 92 -41.30 25.77 11.18
CA ILE A 92 -42.02 24.68 10.51
C ILE A 92 -43.40 24.55 11.15
N THR A 93 -44.46 24.67 10.34
CA THR A 93 -45.84 24.80 10.83
C THR A 93 -46.75 23.73 10.23
N ALA A 94 -47.49 23.02 11.08
CA ALA A 94 -48.59 22.14 10.68
C ALA A 94 -49.94 22.83 10.92
N ASN A 95 -50.81 22.86 9.92
CA ASN A 95 -52.15 23.43 9.99
C ASN A 95 -53.21 22.34 9.78
N ALA A 96 -54.16 22.22 10.72
CA ALA A 96 -55.24 21.25 10.67
C ALA A 96 -56.48 21.73 9.86
N GLY A 97 -56.38 22.82 9.09
CA GLY A 97 -57.47 23.37 8.26
C GLY A 97 -58.58 24.11 9.01
N SER A 98 -58.74 23.88 10.32
CA SER A 98 -59.71 24.54 11.22
C SER A 98 -59.27 25.92 11.73
N GLY A 99 -58.18 26.46 11.19
CA GLY A 99 -57.50 27.65 11.72
C GLY A 99 -56.64 27.36 12.96
N LYS A 100 -56.50 26.08 13.34
CA LYS A 100 -55.57 25.62 14.38
C LYS A 100 -54.28 25.16 13.75
N ALA A 101 -53.16 25.70 14.23
CA ALA A 101 -51.83 25.35 13.78
C ALA A 101 -50.85 25.37 14.95
N ALA A 102 -49.75 24.63 14.81
CA ALA A 102 -48.60 24.70 15.72
C ALA A 102 -47.32 24.79 14.90
N SER A 103 -46.32 25.45 15.47
CA SER A 103 -45.09 25.79 14.77
C SER A 103 -43.88 25.57 15.65
N GLN A 104 -42.87 24.86 15.15
CA GLN A 104 -41.60 24.61 15.84
C GLN A 104 -40.45 25.27 15.07
N ALA A 105 -39.48 25.83 15.80
CA ALA A 105 -38.30 26.45 15.20
C ALA A 105 -37.25 25.38 14.87
N LEU A 106 -37.00 25.14 13.59
CA LEU A 106 -35.89 24.34 13.12
C LEU A 106 -34.64 25.21 13.02
N LEU A 107 -33.63 24.94 13.85
CA LEU A 107 -32.32 25.56 13.73
C LEU A 107 -31.47 24.78 12.73
N VAL A 108 -31.10 25.43 11.63
CA VAL A 108 -30.16 24.89 10.66
C VAL A 108 -28.75 25.37 10.98
N GLU A 109 -27.91 24.43 11.42
CA GLU A 109 -26.50 24.68 11.71
C GLU A 109 -25.64 24.38 10.47
N PRO A 110 -24.43 24.97 10.36
CA PRO A 110 -23.48 24.58 9.33
C PRO A 110 -23.32 23.06 9.35
N SER A 111 -23.27 22.43 8.17
CA SER A 111 -22.56 21.14 8.09
C SER A 111 -21.14 21.40 8.58
N ASN A 112 -20.58 20.48 9.39
CA ASN A 112 -19.41 20.52 10.32
C ASN A 112 -18.17 21.40 10.05
N CYS A 113 -18.17 22.27 9.05
CA CYS A 113 -17.14 23.23 8.69
C CYS A 113 -17.74 24.63 8.46
N ASP A 114 -17.40 25.58 9.32
CA ASP A 114 -17.75 27.00 9.17
C ASP A 114 -17.08 27.67 7.94
N SER A 115 -15.95 27.13 7.48
CA SER A 115 -15.23 27.56 6.27
C SER A 115 -14.71 26.35 5.50
N ARG A 116 -15.18 26.17 4.27
CA ARG A 116 -14.70 25.11 3.35
C ARG A 116 -13.87 25.70 2.22
N VAL A 117 -12.95 24.90 1.70
CA VAL A 117 -12.14 25.23 0.51
C VAL A 117 -12.69 24.48 -0.68
N ASP A 118 -13.10 25.21 -1.72
CA ASP A 118 -13.56 24.61 -2.97
C ASP A 118 -12.37 24.00 -3.71
N VAL A 119 -12.45 22.71 -4.01
CA VAL A 119 -11.44 21.99 -4.81
C VAL A 119 -11.72 22.25 -6.28
N ILE A 120 -10.81 22.97 -6.94
CA ILE A 120 -10.93 23.34 -8.35
C ILE A 120 -9.78 22.68 -9.11
N LEU A 121 -10.07 21.55 -9.75
CA LEU A 121 -9.10 20.74 -10.49
C LEU A 121 -9.65 20.37 -11.87
N ASP A 122 -8.83 20.54 -12.90
CA ASP A 122 -9.04 19.85 -14.19
C ASP A 122 -8.62 18.37 -14.08
N VAL A 123 -9.04 17.56 -15.04
CA VAL A 123 -8.67 16.14 -15.12
C VAL A 123 -7.14 15.98 -15.15
N GLY A 124 -6.61 15.13 -14.29
CA GLY A 124 -5.17 14.90 -14.12
C GLY A 124 -4.47 15.92 -13.23
N GLN A 125 -5.15 16.98 -12.78
CA GLN A 125 -4.58 17.91 -11.81
C GLN A 125 -4.72 17.39 -10.39
N HIS A 126 -3.82 17.88 -9.53
CA HIS A 126 -3.81 17.60 -8.11
C HIS A 126 -3.55 18.88 -7.30
N GLN A 127 -3.90 18.84 -6.02
CA GLN A 127 -3.54 19.87 -5.07
C GLN A 127 -3.39 19.27 -3.67
N ALA A 128 -2.38 19.71 -2.93
CA ALA A 128 -2.18 19.41 -1.53
C ALA A 128 -2.83 20.48 -0.62
N TYR A 129 -3.34 20.03 0.52
CA TYR A 129 -4.02 20.82 1.55
C TYR A 129 -3.54 20.39 2.94
N ASP A 130 -3.69 21.28 3.92
CA ASP A 130 -3.40 20.97 5.32
C ASP A 130 -4.38 19.93 5.87
N GLU A 131 -3.94 19.09 6.81
CA GLU A 131 -4.67 17.93 7.34
C GLU A 131 -6.07 18.21 7.93
N ASP A 132 -6.31 19.43 8.40
CA ASP A 132 -7.57 19.87 9.02
C ASP A 132 -8.45 20.69 8.06
N THR A 133 -8.02 20.85 6.81
CA THR A 133 -8.78 21.60 5.80
C THR A 133 -10.08 20.86 5.48
N CYS A 134 -11.20 21.54 5.65
CA CYS A 134 -12.48 21.05 5.15
C CYS A 134 -12.62 21.32 3.65
N LEU A 135 -12.62 20.27 2.86
CA LEU A 135 -12.61 20.34 1.41
C LEU A 135 -14.03 20.24 0.86
N PHE A 136 -14.33 20.98 -0.21
CA PHE A 136 -15.56 20.84 -0.97
C PHE A 136 -15.23 20.29 -2.36
N LEU A 137 -15.61 19.04 -2.60
CA LEU A 137 -15.51 18.38 -3.90
C LEU A 137 -16.79 18.70 -4.70
N PRO A 138 -16.73 19.50 -5.76
CA PRO A 138 -17.92 19.84 -6.53
C PRO A 138 -18.48 18.61 -7.24
N THR A 139 -19.81 18.55 -7.39
CA THR A 139 -20.50 17.45 -8.11
C THR A 139 -19.96 17.28 -9.52
N GLY A 140 -19.72 18.36 -10.27
CA GLY A 140 -19.29 18.23 -11.66
C GLY A 140 -20.25 17.38 -12.50
N ASP A 141 -19.72 16.59 -13.43
CA ASP A 141 -20.50 15.70 -14.29
C ASP A 141 -20.71 14.31 -13.64
N ILE A 142 -21.75 13.59 -14.09
CA ILE A 142 -21.98 12.19 -13.66
C ILE A 142 -20.73 11.36 -14.00
N GLY A 143 -20.17 10.70 -13.00
CA GLY A 143 -18.99 9.85 -13.16
C GLY A 143 -17.64 10.57 -13.06
N ASP A 144 -17.61 11.89 -12.76
CA ASP A 144 -16.40 12.57 -12.31
C ASP A 144 -15.84 11.84 -11.08
N ARG A 145 -14.52 11.60 -11.05
CA ARG A 145 -13.87 10.89 -9.94
C ARG A 145 -12.79 11.72 -9.29
N TYR A 146 -12.82 11.67 -7.96
CA TYR A 146 -11.80 12.25 -7.10
C TYR A 146 -11.11 11.15 -6.33
N ARG A 147 -9.79 11.25 -6.22
CA ARG A 147 -8.99 10.44 -5.30
C ARG A 147 -8.42 11.37 -4.25
N VAL A 148 -8.74 11.10 -2.99
CA VAL A 148 -8.25 11.83 -1.83
C VAL A 148 -7.25 10.94 -1.11
N ALA A 149 -6.00 11.36 -1.08
CA ALA A 149 -4.93 10.71 -0.35
C ALA A 149 -4.68 11.45 0.96
N VAL A 150 -4.77 10.75 2.11
CA VAL A 150 -4.28 11.26 3.39
C VAL A 150 -2.88 10.71 3.62
N ILE A 151 -1.91 11.58 3.80
CA ILE A 151 -0.48 11.21 3.84
C ILE A 151 0.19 11.80 5.08
N ARG A 152 1.21 11.14 5.62
CA ARG A 152 2.07 11.67 6.70
C ARG A 152 3.51 11.83 6.22
N PRO A 153 3.89 12.91 5.51
CA PRO A 153 5.24 13.08 4.95
C PRO A 153 6.29 13.38 6.06
N THR A 154 6.51 12.43 6.96
CA THR A 154 7.35 12.56 8.15
C THR A 154 8.46 11.52 8.14
N LEU A 155 9.68 11.96 8.46
CA LEU A 155 10.87 11.11 8.58
C LEU A 155 11.15 10.63 10.01
N ILE A 156 10.10 10.49 10.82
CA ILE A 156 10.23 10.02 12.21
C ILE A 156 10.42 8.50 12.18
N GLU A 157 11.62 8.04 12.48
CA GLU A 157 11.96 6.61 12.56
C GLU A 157 11.67 6.07 13.97
N ASP A 158 10.40 6.11 14.37
CA ASP A 158 9.90 5.57 15.64
C ASP A 158 8.69 4.66 15.36
N GLU A 159 8.78 3.38 15.73
CA GLU A 159 7.68 2.42 15.56
C GLU A 159 6.43 2.84 16.35
N LEU A 160 6.59 3.63 17.42
CA LEU A 160 5.49 4.12 18.25
C LEU A 160 4.84 5.40 17.71
N ASP A 161 5.41 6.06 16.70
CA ASP A 161 4.83 7.27 16.07
C ASP A 161 3.63 6.93 15.16
N THR A 162 2.57 6.47 15.80
CA THR A 162 1.30 6.15 15.15
C THR A 162 0.26 7.23 15.46
N THR A 163 -0.61 7.48 14.49
CA THR A 163 -1.79 8.34 14.65
C THR A 163 -3.02 7.65 14.11
N HIS A 164 -4.21 8.07 14.52
CA HIS A 164 -5.47 7.47 14.05
C HIS A 164 -6.18 8.43 13.12
N VAL A 165 -6.51 7.97 11.91
CA VAL A 165 -7.12 8.78 10.87
C VAL A 165 -8.48 8.24 10.52
N TRP A 166 -9.44 9.15 10.37
CA TRP A 166 -10.74 8.86 9.77
C TRP A 166 -11.21 10.06 8.96
N LEU A 167 -12.15 9.80 8.06
CA LEU A 167 -12.67 10.79 7.13
C LEU A 167 -14.20 10.79 7.20
N GLU A 168 -14.78 11.98 7.32
CA GLU A 168 -16.22 12.19 7.22
C GLU A 168 -16.58 12.81 5.88
N ILE A 169 -17.66 12.30 5.28
CA ILE A 169 -18.22 12.84 4.04
C ILE A 169 -19.65 13.26 4.28
N ASN A 170 -19.96 14.49 3.89
CA ASN A 170 -21.30 15.04 3.98
C ASN A 170 -21.70 15.57 2.60
N PRO A 171 -22.70 14.96 1.92
CA PRO A 171 -23.22 15.51 0.67
C PRO A 171 -23.86 16.87 0.88
N VAL A 172 -23.64 17.77 -0.06
CA VAL A 172 -24.30 19.07 -0.12
C VAL A 172 -25.38 19.00 -1.19
N LEU A 173 -26.63 18.95 -0.75
CA LEU A 173 -27.78 18.80 -1.66
C LEU A 173 -28.23 20.15 -2.25
N THR A 174 -28.89 20.11 -3.41
CA THR A 174 -29.58 21.29 -3.95
C THR A 174 -30.91 21.54 -3.25
N ALA A 175 -31.40 22.78 -3.27
CA ALA A 175 -32.70 23.13 -2.69
C ALA A 175 -33.89 22.29 -3.23
N ALA A 176 -33.80 21.80 -4.47
CA ALA A 176 -34.84 20.98 -5.10
C ALA A 176 -34.84 19.52 -4.59
N GLN A 177 -33.66 18.92 -4.44
CA GLN A 177 -33.52 17.55 -3.91
C GLN A 177 -33.92 17.49 -2.43
N VAL A 178 -33.60 18.54 -1.69
CA VAL A 178 -34.01 18.74 -0.30
C VAL A 178 -35.55 18.88 -0.22
N ALA A 179 -36.23 19.42 -1.24
CA ALA A 179 -37.69 19.57 -1.26
C ALA A 179 -38.50 18.31 -1.64
N GLY A 180 -37.87 17.16 -1.91
CA GLY A 180 -38.57 15.90 -2.21
C GLY A 180 -39.26 15.84 -3.58
N THR A 181 -38.93 16.74 -4.52
CA THR A 181 -39.28 16.50 -5.92
C THR A 181 -38.43 15.33 -6.42
N GLU A 182 -39.07 14.19 -6.70
CA GLU A 182 -38.44 13.00 -7.26
C GLU A 182 -37.41 13.40 -8.32
N PRO A 183 -36.15 12.95 -8.20
CA PRO A 183 -35.21 13.06 -9.30
C PRO A 183 -35.86 12.41 -10.53
N VAL A 184 -35.60 12.95 -11.72
CA VAL A 184 -35.61 12.07 -12.89
C VAL A 184 -34.54 11.04 -12.56
N GLU A 185 -34.94 9.81 -12.21
CA GLU A 185 -34.03 8.67 -12.09
C GLU A 185 -33.04 8.79 -13.24
N PRO A 186 -31.78 9.19 -12.99
CA PRO A 186 -30.77 9.08 -14.01
C PRO A 186 -30.80 7.60 -14.31
N SER A 187 -31.04 7.22 -15.57
CA SER A 187 -30.84 5.82 -15.96
C SER A 187 -29.51 5.44 -15.34
N LEU A 188 -29.49 4.35 -14.57
CA LEU A 188 -28.28 3.73 -14.07
C LEU A 188 -27.43 3.36 -15.30
N VAL A 189 -26.80 4.36 -15.89
CA VAL A 189 -25.63 4.18 -16.71
C VAL A 189 -24.63 3.86 -15.64
N GLU A 190 -24.38 2.57 -15.45
CA GLU A 190 -23.11 2.16 -14.85
C GLU A 190 -22.07 3.09 -15.44
N PRO A 191 -21.29 3.82 -14.61
CA PRO A 191 -20.28 4.72 -15.13
C PRO A 191 -19.58 3.93 -16.23
N PRO A 192 -19.51 4.45 -17.48
CA PRO A 192 -18.96 3.66 -18.55
C PRO A 192 -17.63 3.18 -18.03
N ILE A 193 -17.42 1.86 -18.10
CA ILE A 193 -16.12 1.28 -17.77
C ILE A 193 -15.21 1.89 -18.82
N TYR A 194 -14.66 3.07 -18.55
CA TYR A 194 -13.70 3.75 -19.38
C TYR A 194 -12.38 3.03 -19.13
N SER A 195 -12.37 1.86 -19.75
CA SER A 195 -11.26 1.04 -20.14
C SER A 195 -10.27 1.90 -20.91
N THR A 196 -9.13 2.16 -20.30
CA THR A 196 -7.86 1.91 -21.00
C THR A 196 -7.22 0.59 -20.59
N SER A 197 -7.65 -0.04 -19.48
CA SER A 197 -7.72 -1.51 -19.29
C SER A 197 -8.17 -1.86 -17.87
N PRO A 198 -9.34 -2.45 -17.65
CA PRO A 198 -9.54 -3.29 -16.50
C PRO A 198 -9.17 -4.70 -16.94
N VAL A 199 -7.89 -5.07 -16.91
CA VAL A 199 -7.57 -6.49 -17.07
C VAL A 199 -8.19 -7.19 -15.85
N ARG A 200 -9.36 -7.79 -16.06
CA ARG A 200 -10.00 -8.68 -15.10
C ARG A 200 -9.53 -10.06 -15.49
N PHE A 201 -8.60 -10.59 -14.71
CA PHE A 201 -8.23 -11.99 -14.80
C PHE A 201 -9.32 -12.81 -14.14
N GLU A 202 -9.76 -13.86 -14.83
CA GLU A 202 -10.60 -14.89 -14.22
C GLU A 202 -9.79 -15.56 -13.09
N ASP A 203 -10.44 -15.99 -12.01
CA ASP A 203 -9.71 -16.58 -10.87
C ASP A 203 -8.91 -17.84 -11.27
N SER A 204 -9.30 -18.53 -12.35
CA SER A 204 -8.56 -19.65 -12.93
C SER A 204 -7.26 -19.26 -13.65
N GLU A 205 -7.08 -18.00 -14.02
CA GLU A 205 -5.88 -17.49 -14.70
C GLU A 205 -4.84 -16.99 -13.71
N LYS A 206 -5.27 -16.65 -12.50
CA LYS A 206 -4.42 -16.07 -11.45
C LYS A 206 -3.49 -17.11 -10.82
N LEU A 207 -2.36 -16.64 -10.32
CA LEU A 207 -1.36 -17.42 -9.60
C LEU A 207 -1.88 -17.82 -8.21
N ASP A 208 -1.59 -19.06 -7.80
CA ASP A 208 -1.67 -19.46 -6.41
C ASP A 208 -0.46 -18.89 -5.67
N GLY A 209 -0.72 -17.88 -4.83
CA GLY A 209 0.29 -17.21 -4.05
C GLY A 209 0.63 -17.87 -2.72
N THR A 210 0.11 -19.07 -2.43
CA THR A 210 0.58 -19.87 -1.27
C THR A 210 2.08 -20.15 -1.33
N ARG A 211 2.63 -20.36 -2.54
CA ARG A 211 4.08 -20.52 -2.75
C ARG A 211 4.88 -19.31 -2.27
N PHE A 212 4.42 -18.09 -2.56
CA PHE A 212 5.12 -16.87 -2.15
C PHE A 212 5.01 -16.61 -0.64
N LEU A 213 3.99 -17.11 0.05
CA LEU A 213 3.88 -16.94 1.50
C LEU A 213 4.92 -17.72 2.30
N ALA A 214 5.42 -18.84 1.79
CA ALA A 214 6.50 -19.58 2.45
C ALA A 214 7.77 -18.70 2.51
N ASP A 215 8.14 -18.13 1.37
CA ASP A 215 9.24 -17.17 1.24
C ASP A 215 9.01 -15.94 2.12
N GLN A 216 7.77 -15.46 2.26
CA GLN A 216 7.47 -14.32 3.12
C GLN A 216 7.89 -14.56 4.57
N ARG A 217 7.79 -15.77 5.11
CA ARG A 217 8.23 -16.03 6.51
C ARG A 217 9.75 -15.94 6.65
N VAL A 218 10.48 -16.51 5.70
CA VAL A 218 11.95 -16.43 5.65
C VAL A 218 12.40 -14.97 5.48
N LEU A 219 11.76 -14.24 4.56
CA LEU A 219 12.02 -12.83 4.34
C LEU A 219 11.73 -12.01 5.60
N GLN A 220 10.62 -12.24 6.31
CA GLN A 220 10.32 -11.50 7.55
C GLN A 220 11.34 -11.74 8.66
N ALA A 221 11.81 -12.98 8.82
CA ALA A 221 12.86 -13.30 9.77
C ALA A 221 14.20 -12.62 9.37
N THR A 222 14.54 -12.67 8.08
CA THR A 222 15.72 -12.00 7.50
C THR A 222 15.68 -10.49 7.74
N ARG A 223 14.56 -9.84 7.41
CA ARG A 223 14.32 -8.39 7.58
C ARG A 223 14.43 -7.95 9.04
N ARG A 224 13.93 -8.78 9.98
CA ARG A 224 14.10 -8.54 11.43
C ARG A 224 15.56 -8.62 11.83
N PHE A 225 16.26 -9.65 11.38
CA PHE A 225 17.67 -9.86 11.65
C PHE A 225 18.53 -8.70 11.12
N HIS A 226 18.32 -8.29 9.86
CA HIS A 226 18.99 -7.15 9.24
C HIS A 226 18.80 -5.88 10.06
N ARG A 227 17.56 -5.54 10.45
CA ARG A 227 17.31 -4.35 11.29
C ARG A 227 18.15 -4.39 12.56
N GLU A 228 18.13 -5.50 13.30
CA GLU A 228 18.88 -5.65 14.55
C GLU A 228 20.40 -5.57 14.34
N LEU A 229 20.90 -6.15 13.23
CA LEU A 229 22.30 -6.05 12.82
C LEU A 229 22.70 -4.60 12.51
N ARG A 230 21.94 -3.90 11.67
CA ARG A 230 22.25 -2.52 11.25
C ARG A 230 22.16 -1.54 12.40
N GLU A 231 21.14 -1.65 13.25
CA GLU A 231 21.05 -0.83 14.46
C GLU A 231 22.24 -1.07 15.40
N ARG A 232 22.70 -2.32 15.55
CA ARG A 232 23.89 -2.65 16.34
C ARG A 232 25.13 -1.97 15.75
N GLU A 233 25.35 -2.08 14.46
CA GLU A 233 26.50 -1.49 13.78
C GLU A 233 26.50 0.05 13.82
N GLN A 234 25.32 0.67 13.67
CA GLN A 234 25.15 2.11 13.83
C GLN A 234 25.48 2.58 15.26
N ARG A 235 25.04 1.85 16.30
CA ARG A 235 25.35 2.17 17.71
C ARG A 235 26.84 2.06 18.03
N LEU A 236 27.54 1.10 17.44
CA LEU A 236 28.98 0.91 17.65
C LEU A 236 29.82 2.00 16.97
N GLY A 237 29.25 2.66 15.96
CA GLY A 237 29.87 3.74 15.20
C GLY A 237 30.94 3.25 14.23
N LEU A 238 31.19 4.05 13.20
CA LEU A 238 32.31 3.86 12.27
C LEU A 238 33.54 4.55 12.89
N ARG A 239 34.47 3.76 13.44
CA ARG A 239 35.69 4.29 14.10
C ARG A 239 36.93 4.29 13.21
N SER A 240 36.83 3.77 12.00
CA SER A 240 37.96 3.63 11.08
C SER A 240 37.57 3.78 9.61
N ALA A 241 38.55 4.12 8.78
CA ALA A 241 38.44 4.08 7.33
C ALA A 241 38.37 2.61 6.86
N PRO A 242 37.71 2.33 5.72
CA PRO A 242 37.65 0.99 5.17
C PRO A 242 39.04 0.53 4.74
N ILE A 243 39.21 -0.77 4.60
CA ILE A 243 40.45 -1.35 4.07
C ILE A 243 40.66 -0.85 2.62
N PRO A 244 41.85 -0.33 2.27
CA PRO A 244 42.16 0.07 0.90
C PRO A 244 42.10 -1.12 -0.08
N VAL A 245 41.44 -0.93 -1.21
CA VAL A 245 41.22 -1.97 -2.24
C VAL A 245 42.50 -2.33 -2.99
N GLY A 246 42.66 -3.62 -3.30
CA GLY A 246 43.71 -4.18 -4.15
C GLY A 246 43.37 -4.20 -5.65
N ARG A 247 42.84 -3.11 -6.24
CA ARG A 247 42.50 -2.93 -7.68
C ARG A 247 41.81 -4.13 -8.39
N ARG A 248 40.47 -4.08 -8.51
CA ARG A 248 39.83 -4.34 -9.82
C ARG A 248 40.29 -3.22 -10.77
N ALA A 249 40.81 -3.56 -11.95
CA ALA A 249 41.30 -2.54 -12.89
C ALA A 249 40.14 -1.61 -13.34
N PRO A 250 40.35 -0.28 -13.42
CA PRO A 250 39.27 0.66 -13.73
C PRO A 250 38.95 0.68 -15.24
N ASP A 251 37.66 0.84 -15.55
CA ASP A 251 37.11 1.45 -16.76
C ASP A 251 37.84 1.13 -18.08
N VAL A 252 37.47 0.03 -18.74
CA VAL A 252 37.57 -0.05 -20.20
C VAL A 252 36.14 -0.15 -20.72
N GLY A 253 35.73 0.83 -21.53
CA GLY A 253 34.40 0.89 -22.15
C GLY A 253 34.02 -0.40 -22.90
N PRO A 254 32.79 -0.48 -23.46
CA PRO A 254 32.14 -1.74 -23.76
C PRO A 254 33.06 -2.69 -24.53
N GLU A 255 33.52 -3.74 -23.86
CA GLU A 255 34.25 -4.80 -24.54
C GLU A 255 33.27 -5.51 -25.49
N PRO A 256 33.72 -5.86 -26.72
CA PRO A 256 32.92 -6.68 -27.60
C PRO A 256 32.69 -8.05 -26.95
N ALA A 257 31.45 -8.55 -26.99
CA ALA A 257 31.10 -9.89 -26.56
C ALA A 257 32.07 -10.92 -27.17
N GLY A 258 32.90 -11.55 -26.33
CA GLY A 258 33.85 -12.60 -26.72
C GLY A 258 35.32 -12.39 -26.35
N ALA A 259 35.67 -11.43 -25.49
CA ALA A 259 37.07 -11.10 -25.15
C ALA A 259 37.51 -11.44 -23.70
N ARG A 260 36.91 -12.42 -23.01
CA ARG A 260 37.64 -13.11 -21.92
C ARG A 260 38.79 -13.88 -22.56
N SER A 261 39.96 -13.26 -22.61
CA SER A 261 41.14 -13.80 -23.29
C SER A 261 41.53 -15.15 -22.71
N GLN A 262 41.56 -16.17 -23.58
CA GLN A 262 42.36 -17.36 -23.35
C GLN A 262 43.81 -16.92 -23.07
N ALA A 263 44.30 -17.22 -21.86
CA ALA A 263 45.65 -16.97 -21.32
C ALA A 263 45.90 -15.62 -20.60
N GLY A 264 45.28 -15.45 -19.44
CA GLY A 264 45.89 -14.77 -18.28
C GLY A 264 46.73 -15.76 -17.44
N PRO A 265 47.54 -15.31 -16.46
CA PRO A 265 48.39 -16.20 -15.66
C PRO A 265 47.53 -17.31 -15.06
N ALA A 266 48.04 -18.55 -15.06
CA ALA A 266 47.31 -19.72 -14.60
C ALA A 266 46.52 -19.39 -13.33
N LEU A 267 45.19 -19.36 -13.44
CA LEU A 267 44.26 -19.27 -12.32
C LEU A 267 44.66 -20.39 -11.36
N VAL A 268 45.37 -20.00 -10.31
CA VAL A 268 45.69 -20.90 -9.22
C VAL A 268 44.35 -21.15 -8.54
N ASP A 269 43.82 -22.35 -8.75
CA ASP A 269 42.96 -23.12 -7.82
C ASP A 269 42.79 -22.40 -6.48
N PRO A 270 41.59 -21.97 -6.04
CA PRO A 270 41.46 -20.96 -4.99
C PRO A 270 42.27 -21.36 -3.74
N PRO A 271 43.44 -20.76 -3.48
CA PRO A 271 44.20 -21.02 -2.27
C PRO A 271 43.99 -19.80 -1.39
N GLY A 272 43.07 -19.87 -0.42
CA GLY A 272 42.76 -18.66 0.33
C GLY A 272 42.39 -18.89 1.77
N ARG A 273 41.28 -19.58 1.99
CA ARG A 273 40.67 -19.65 3.31
C ARG A 273 40.27 -21.08 3.63
N ASP A 274 41.08 -21.69 4.50
CA ASP A 274 40.71 -22.94 5.18
C ASP A 274 39.76 -22.64 6.36
N ASP A 275 39.66 -21.36 6.75
CA ASP A 275 38.90 -20.88 7.89
C ASP A 275 38.32 -19.46 7.69
N LEU A 276 37.11 -19.23 8.20
CA LEU A 276 36.39 -17.95 8.18
C LEU A 276 35.79 -17.64 9.55
N PHE A 277 35.69 -16.37 9.92
CA PHE A 277 34.84 -15.96 11.04
C PHE A 277 33.40 -15.90 10.55
N LEU A 278 32.58 -16.87 10.98
CA LEU A 278 31.17 -17.00 10.58
C LEU A 278 30.21 -16.30 11.54
N GLU A 279 30.73 -15.66 12.58
CA GLU A 279 29.99 -14.86 13.53
C GLU A 279 30.00 -13.37 13.17
N LEU A 280 28.81 -12.75 13.18
CA LEU A 280 28.61 -11.35 12.79
C LEU A 280 28.85 -10.40 13.99
N ASP A 281 30.00 -10.55 14.66
CA ASP A 281 30.37 -9.83 15.88
C ASP A 281 31.90 -9.59 15.98
N CYS A 282 32.31 -8.32 16.07
CA CYS A 282 33.71 -7.91 16.17
C CYS A 282 34.51 -8.45 17.37
N SER A 283 33.87 -9.06 18.36
CA SER A 283 34.51 -9.58 19.57
C SER A 283 34.80 -11.08 19.53
N VAL A 284 34.20 -11.82 18.60
CA VAL A 284 34.40 -13.26 18.46
C VAL A 284 35.60 -13.53 17.56
N VAL A 285 36.58 -14.29 18.02
CA VAL A 285 37.84 -14.53 17.29
C VAL A 285 38.12 -16.03 17.09
N THR A 286 37.07 -16.85 17.05
CA THR A 286 37.21 -18.28 16.75
C THR A 286 36.92 -18.48 15.27
N PRO A 287 37.93 -18.81 14.45
CA PRO A 287 37.68 -19.07 13.04
C PRO A 287 37.09 -20.48 12.87
N THR A 288 36.19 -20.60 11.91
CA THR A 288 35.44 -21.82 11.61
C THR A 288 35.99 -22.44 10.33
N PRO A 289 36.39 -23.72 10.33
CA PRO A 289 36.84 -24.40 9.13
C PRO A 289 35.76 -24.42 8.06
N VAL A 290 36.17 -24.17 6.80
CA VAL A 290 35.25 -24.17 5.67
C VAL A 290 35.69 -25.11 4.55
N THR A 291 34.71 -25.67 3.85
CA THR A 291 34.89 -26.53 2.69
C THR A 291 34.49 -25.77 1.43
N LEU A 292 35.34 -25.82 0.40
CA LEU A 292 35.01 -25.29 -0.92
C LEU A 292 33.91 -26.12 -1.57
N ILE A 293 32.80 -25.47 -1.93
CA ILE A 293 31.67 -26.11 -2.62
C ILE A 293 31.74 -25.89 -4.12
N GLY A 294 32.04 -24.67 -4.55
CA GLY A 294 32.16 -24.33 -5.97
C GLY A 294 32.62 -22.89 -6.18
N PHE A 295 33.10 -22.57 -7.38
CA PHE A 295 33.53 -21.22 -7.74
C PHE A 295 33.47 -20.99 -9.25
N ASN A 296 33.47 -19.72 -9.64
CA ASN A 296 33.71 -19.26 -11.00
C ASN A 296 34.68 -18.06 -10.99
N ASP A 297 34.71 -17.23 -12.02
CA ASP A 297 35.61 -16.07 -12.07
C ASP A 297 35.20 -14.93 -11.12
N ASP A 298 33.93 -14.87 -10.71
CA ASP A 298 33.33 -13.72 -10.03
C ASP A 298 32.84 -14.04 -8.60
N LEU A 299 32.62 -15.31 -8.27
CA LEU A 299 32.04 -15.79 -7.00
C LEU A 299 32.68 -17.09 -6.55
N VAL A 300 32.84 -17.26 -5.24
CA VAL A 300 33.24 -18.53 -4.58
C VAL A 300 32.26 -18.87 -3.47
N ILE A 301 31.90 -20.14 -3.35
CA ILE A 301 31.00 -20.68 -2.32
C ILE A 301 31.81 -21.58 -1.40
N TYR A 302 31.83 -21.21 -0.13
CA TYR A 302 32.33 -22.02 0.98
C TYR A 302 31.18 -22.42 1.88
N GLN A 303 31.26 -23.59 2.51
CA GLN A 303 30.33 -24.02 3.56
C GLN A 303 31.11 -24.36 4.83
N ASP A 304 30.53 -24.12 6.01
CA ASP A 304 31.04 -24.68 7.27
C ASP A 304 31.39 -26.17 7.09
N SER A 305 32.63 -26.57 7.40
CA SER A 305 33.08 -27.94 7.12
C SER A 305 32.34 -29.01 7.91
N ALA A 306 31.90 -28.70 9.13
CA ALA A 306 31.14 -29.63 9.95
C ALA A 306 29.71 -29.78 9.43
N SER A 307 29.09 -28.66 9.01
CA SER A 307 27.76 -28.68 8.40
C SER A 307 27.78 -29.38 7.05
N ASN A 308 28.74 -29.07 6.17
CA ASN A 308 28.90 -29.75 4.88
C ASN A 308 29.06 -31.28 5.01
N ALA A 309 29.72 -31.75 6.09
CA ALA A 309 29.85 -33.18 6.34
C ALA A 309 28.53 -33.85 6.78
N ALA A 310 27.61 -33.07 7.34
CA ALA A 310 26.30 -33.54 7.81
C ALA A 310 25.21 -33.37 6.74
N ASP A 311 25.13 -32.19 6.14
CA ASP A 311 24.14 -31.77 5.15
C ASP A 311 24.79 -30.82 4.12
N PRO A 312 25.38 -31.37 3.04
CA PRO A 312 26.12 -30.58 2.07
C PRO A 312 25.18 -29.72 1.22
N VAL A 313 25.61 -28.48 0.94
CA VAL A 313 24.99 -27.70 -0.13
C VAL A 313 25.15 -28.46 -1.43
N SER A 314 24.04 -28.69 -2.13
CA SER A 314 24.03 -29.51 -3.32
C SER A 314 24.85 -28.89 -4.46
N THR A 315 25.48 -29.75 -5.28
CA THR A 315 26.24 -29.27 -6.45
C THR A 315 25.34 -28.52 -7.44
N ALA A 316 24.07 -28.93 -7.55
CA ALA A 316 23.12 -28.31 -8.45
C ALA A 316 22.72 -26.91 -7.97
N ALA A 317 22.38 -26.78 -6.68
CA ALA A 317 22.12 -25.50 -6.03
C ALA A 317 23.30 -24.53 -6.17
N ALA A 318 24.52 -24.97 -5.84
CA ALA A 318 25.73 -24.17 -5.97
C ALA A 318 25.99 -23.73 -7.43
N THR A 319 25.80 -24.64 -8.39
CA THR A 319 25.97 -24.33 -9.82
C THR A 319 24.95 -23.30 -10.30
N GLN A 320 23.70 -23.40 -9.86
CA GLN A 320 22.66 -22.46 -10.23
C GLN A 320 22.97 -21.06 -9.68
N MET A 321 23.35 -20.94 -8.41
CA MET A 321 23.74 -19.68 -7.80
C MET A 321 24.95 -19.03 -8.51
N LEU A 322 26.02 -19.81 -8.73
CA LEU A 322 27.22 -19.35 -9.45
C LEU A 322 26.87 -18.83 -10.85
N SER A 323 26.04 -19.58 -11.59
CA SER A 323 25.66 -19.24 -12.97
C SER A 323 24.78 -18.01 -13.03
N TYR A 324 23.80 -17.89 -12.13
CA TYR A 324 22.91 -16.75 -12.04
C TYR A 324 23.69 -15.47 -11.71
N TYR A 325 24.58 -15.54 -10.72
CA TYR A 325 25.42 -14.41 -10.34
C TYR A 325 26.26 -13.88 -11.51
N ALA A 326 27.01 -14.77 -12.16
CA ALA A 326 27.88 -14.41 -13.28
C ALA A 326 27.10 -13.83 -14.48
N SER A 327 25.86 -14.30 -14.69
CA SER A 327 25.07 -13.92 -15.86
C SER A 327 24.22 -12.66 -15.65
N HIS A 328 23.78 -12.40 -14.42
CA HIS A 328 22.71 -11.43 -14.16
C HIS A 328 22.97 -10.47 -13.01
N VAL A 329 23.97 -10.73 -12.15
CA VAL A 329 24.22 -9.92 -10.94
C VAL A 329 25.54 -9.18 -11.01
N ALA A 330 26.64 -9.82 -11.44
CA ALA A 330 27.99 -9.23 -11.36
C ALA A 330 28.10 -7.85 -12.07
N ASP A 331 27.80 -7.79 -13.37
CA ASP A 331 27.84 -6.52 -14.15
C ASP A 331 26.75 -5.52 -13.69
N PHE A 332 25.58 -6.05 -13.32
CA PHE A 332 24.47 -5.25 -12.82
C PHE A 332 24.85 -4.49 -11.54
N THR A 333 25.49 -5.17 -10.59
CA THR A 333 25.90 -4.61 -9.31
C THR A 333 26.87 -3.45 -9.52
N ASP A 334 27.93 -3.68 -10.30
CA ASP A 334 28.93 -2.65 -10.58
C ASP A 334 28.33 -1.42 -11.28
N ARG A 335 27.35 -1.64 -12.15
CA ARG A 335 26.65 -0.58 -12.87
C ARG A 335 25.73 0.24 -11.98
N TYR A 336 24.92 -0.39 -11.12
CA TYR A 336 23.91 0.29 -10.31
C TYR A 336 24.45 0.87 -9.02
N TRP A 337 25.41 0.21 -8.39
CA TRP A 337 25.80 0.52 -7.01
C TRP A 337 27.23 1.07 -6.93
N GLY A 338 28.00 0.95 -8.00
CA GLY A 338 29.43 1.25 -8.02
C GLY A 338 30.26 -0.04 -8.00
N GLU A 339 31.56 0.08 -8.27
CA GLU A 339 32.46 -1.07 -8.33
C GLU A 339 32.43 -1.87 -7.02
N THR A 340 32.14 -3.16 -7.12
CA THR A 340 32.27 -4.09 -6.00
C THR A 340 33.72 -4.05 -5.51
N PRO A 341 33.97 -3.83 -4.21
CA PRO A 341 35.33 -3.81 -3.70
C PRO A 341 36.00 -5.19 -3.86
N ASP A 342 37.34 -5.20 -3.87
CA ASP A 342 38.18 -6.41 -3.82
C ASP A 342 39.23 -6.21 -2.70
N ILE A 343 38.77 -6.43 -1.47
CA ILE A 343 39.46 -6.11 -0.22
C ILE A 343 40.55 -7.14 0.04
N ASP A 344 40.28 -8.43 -0.20
CA ASP A 344 41.25 -9.50 0.01
C ASP A 344 42.06 -9.86 -1.25
N GLY A 345 41.78 -9.22 -2.39
CA GLY A 345 42.55 -9.34 -3.62
C GLY A 345 42.36 -10.69 -4.32
N ASN A 346 41.25 -11.38 -4.05
CA ASN A 346 40.93 -12.69 -4.61
C ASN A 346 40.09 -12.58 -5.90
N GLU A 347 39.72 -11.35 -6.31
CA GLU A 347 38.91 -10.98 -7.48
C GLU A 347 37.45 -11.49 -7.46
N ARG A 348 36.98 -12.06 -6.33
CA ARG A 348 35.68 -12.72 -6.16
C ARG A 348 34.96 -12.25 -4.91
N VAL A 349 33.64 -12.31 -4.96
CA VAL A 349 32.83 -12.28 -3.74
C VAL A 349 32.76 -13.68 -3.12
N ILE A 350 32.82 -13.75 -1.79
CA ILE A 350 32.67 -14.97 -1.03
C ILE A 350 31.21 -15.12 -0.59
N VAL A 351 30.61 -16.27 -0.89
CA VAL A 351 29.40 -16.75 -0.23
C VAL A 351 29.82 -17.76 0.83
N ALA A 352 29.58 -17.43 2.09
CA ALA A 352 29.84 -18.29 3.23
C ALA A 352 28.53 -18.92 3.72
N ALA A 353 28.25 -20.12 3.21
CA ALA A 353 27.11 -20.93 3.64
C ALA A 353 27.35 -21.41 5.08
N THR A 354 26.41 -21.12 5.98
CA THR A 354 26.59 -21.39 7.40
C THR A 354 25.28 -21.70 8.13
N PRO A 355 25.29 -22.62 9.12
CA PRO A 355 24.12 -22.86 9.95
C PRO A 355 23.92 -21.77 11.01
N THR A 356 24.88 -20.85 11.21
CA THR A 356 24.83 -19.83 12.29
C THR A 356 23.75 -18.77 12.05
N LEU A 357 23.26 -18.62 10.81
CA LEU A 357 22.18 -17.69 10.48
C LEU A 357 20.80 -18.17 10.99
N SER A 358 20.69 -19.37 11.58
CA SER A 358 19.43 -20.04 11.92
C SER A 358 18.57 -20.37 10.70
N ASP A 359 17.69 -21.36 10.82
CA ASP A 359 16.88 -21.92 9.73
C ASP A 359 15.88 -20.94 9.07
N THR A 360 15.92 -19.64 9.39
CA THR A 360 14.94 -18.65 8.91
C THR A 360 15.54 -17.36 8.35
N VAL A 361 16.83 -17.09 8.54
CA VAL A 361 17.49 -15.92 7.93
C VAL A 361 18.14 -16.37 6.63
N ALA A 362 17.76 -15.75 5.51
CA ALA A 362 18.25 -16.16 4.20
C ALA A 362 19.73 -15.81 4.02
N ALA A 363 20.11 -14.57 4.32
CA ALA A 363 21.48 -14.11 4.19
C ALA A 363 21.73 -12.81 4.98
N ALA A 364 22.99 -12.44 5.13
CA ALA A 364 23.40 -11.16 5.69
C ALA A 364 24.81 -10.76 5.24
N VAL A 365 25.05 -9.46 5.21
CA VAL A 365 26.40 -8.87 5.11
C VAL A 365 26.81 -8.23 6.43
N PHE A 366 28.04 -8.45 6.88
CA PHE A 366 28.56 -7.82 8.09
C PHE A 366 29.54 -6.69 7.76
N SER A 367 29.23 -5.46 8.17
CA SER A 367 30.09 -4.30 7.89
C SER A 367 31.42 -4.33 8.64
N GLY A 368 31.59 -5.27 9.58
CA GLY A 368 32.86 -5.50 10.26
C GLY A 368 33.92 -6.09 9.36
N ASP A 369 33.55 -6.88 8.35
CA ASP A 369 34.50 -7.50 7.41
C ASP A 369 35.20 -6.48 6.51
N PHE A 370 34.67 -5.26 6.40
CA PHE A 370 35.31 -4.17 5.63
C PHE A 370 36.30 -3.34 6.46
N ARG A 371 36.50 -3.72 7.73
CA ARG A 371 37.36 -3.02 8.69
C ARG A 371 38.58 -3.85 9.01
N SER A 372 39.67 -3.19 9.40
CA SER A 372 40.87 -3.89 9.81
C SER A 372 40.62 -4.77 11.05
N THR A 373 41.37 -5.86 11.17
CA THR A 373 41.40 -6.72 12.36
C THR A 373 41.77 -5.98 13.65
N LEU A 374 42.38 -4.79 13.55
CA LEU A 374 42.65 -3.92 14.71
C LEU A 374 41.37 -3.26 15.25
N ASP A 375 40.40 -2.97 14.38
CA ASP A 375 39.15 -2.32 14.74
C ASP A 375 38.01 -3.32 14.99
N CYS A 376 38.05 -4.45 14.29
CA CYS A 376 37.08 -5.52 14.40
C CYS A 376 37.84 -6.86 14.39
N ALA A 377 38.07 -7.46 15.55
CA ALA A 377 38.97 -8.60 15.68
C ALA A 377 38.50 -9.85 14.93
N SER A 378 37.19 -9.95 14.69
CA SER A 378 36.55 -11.00 13.91
C SER A 378 36.51 -10.71 12.41
N SER A 379 37.05 -9.58 11.96
CA SER A 379 36.95 -9.17 10.56
C SER A 379 37.62 -10.21 9.68
N ASN A 380 36.91 -10.64 8.65
CA ASN A 380 37.50 -11.42 7.59
C ASN A 380 38.29 -10.57 6.60
N GLU A 381 38.22 -9.23 6.67
CA GLU A 381 38.89 -8.34 5.71
C GLU A 381 38.55 -8.73 4.25
N GLY A 382 37.26 -8.84 3.90
CA GLY A 382 36.82 -9.35 2.59
C GLY A 382 35.35 -9.12 2.24
N GLU A 383 34.99 -9.36 0.98
CA GLU A 383 33.63 -9.30 0.44
C GLU A 383 32.86 -10.57 0.75
N ILE A 384 32.13 -10.60 1.86
CA ILE A 384 31.43 -11.81 2.31
C ILE A 384 29.92 -11.58 2.38
N VAL A 385 29.19 -12.50 1.76
CA VAL A 385 27.77 -12.74 1.99
C VAL A 385 27.64 -14.02 2.81
N TYR A 386 27.15 -13.91 4.04
CA TYR A 386 26.79 -15.06 4.85
C TYR A 386 25.43 -15.56 4.41
N PHE A 387 25.30 -16.85 4.13
CA PHE A 387 24.08 -17.42 3.53
C PHE A 387 23.59 -18.63 4.30
N SER A 388 22.27 -18.78 4.41
CA SER A 388 21.66 -19.98 4.97
C SER A 388 21.80 -21.15 4.02
N GLU A 389 22.33 -22.25 4.55
CA GLU A 389 22.49 -23.52 3.84
C GLU A 389 21.13 -24.08 3.39
N ALA A 390 20.10 -23.94 4.23
CA ALA A 390 18.75 -24.40 3.91
C ALA A 390 18.19 -23.62 2.70
N VAL A 391 18.25 -22.28 2.74
CA VAL A 391 17.75 -21.43 1.65
C VAL A 391 18.54 -21.63 0.36
N MET A 392 19.82 -21.96 0.45
CA MET A 392 20.61 -22.33 -0.73
C MET A 392 20.16 -23.67 -1.32
N ASN A 393 19.85 -24.66 -0.49
CA ASN A 393 19.44 -25.99 -0.95
C ASN A 393 18.05 -26.00 -1.60
N ASP A 394 17.19 -25.01 -1.30
CA ASP A 394 15.92 -24.81 -2.03
C ASP A 394 16.11 -24.58 -3.56
N LEU A 395 17.33 -24.26 -4.00
CA LEU A 395 17.69 -24.14 -5.42
C LEU A 395 17.93 -25.49 -6.12
N ASP A 396 17.96 -26.60 -5.39
CA ASP A 396 18.23 -27.91 -5.99
C ASP A 396 17.04 -28.37 -6.85
N PRO A 397 17.18 -28.42 -8.20
CA PRO A 397 16.08 -28.85 -9.07
C PRO A 397 15.73 -30.34 -8.91
N ASP A 398 16.58 -31.13 -8.26
CA ASP A 398 16.33 -32.54 -8.00
C ASP A 398 15.57 -32.76 -6.67
N ASP A 399 15.33 -31.71 -5.87
CA ASP A 399 14.48 -31.78 -4.67
C ASP A 399 13.01 -31.46 -5.03
N PRO A 400 12.10 -32.46 -5.01
CA PRO A 400 10.71 -32.24 -5.33
C PRO A 400 9.91 -31.58 -4.19
N GLU A 401 10.48 -31.41 -3.00
CA GLU A 401 9.83 -30.76 -1.86
C GLU A 401 10.04 -29.23 -1.86
N ASP A 402 11.08 -28.73 -2.55
CA ASP A 402 11.49 -27.33 -2.53
C ASP A 402 11.53 -26.71 -3.94
N GLU A 403 10.64 -25.76 -4.21
CA GLU A 403 10.49 -25.07 -5.51
C GLU A 403 10.75 -23.55 -5.39
N SER A 404 11.54 -23.11 -4.40
CA SER A 404 11.81 -21.69 -4.16
C SER A 404 13.12 -21.24 -4.80
N PHE A 405 13.06 -20.14 -5.55
CA PHE A 405 14.25 -19.50 -6.14
C PHE A 405 14.69 -18.25 -5.37
N LEU A 406 14.26 -18.12 -4.11
CA LEU A 406 14.48 -16.93 -3.29
C LEU A 406 15.96 -16.57 -3.16
N ALA A 407 16.84 -17.57 -3.00
CA ALA A 407 18.27 -17.37 -2.82
C ALA A 407 18.93 -16.55 -3.96
N LEU A 408 18.45 -16.66 -5.20
CA LEU A 408 19.00 -15.93 -6.34
C LEU A 408 18.76 -14.41 -6.22
N GLY A 409 17.55 -14.04 -5.79
CA GLY A 409 17.19 -12.64 -5.54
C GLY A 409 17.89 -12.09 -4.29
N VAL A 410 17.93 -12.88 -3.21
CA VAL A 410 18.62 -12.53 -1.96
C VAL A 410 20.12 -12.33 -2.21
N LEU A 411 20.76 -13.12 -3.08
CA LEU A 411 22.16 -12.88 -3.42
C LEU A 411 22.37 -11.48 -4.01
N ALA A 412 21.53 -11.05 -4.97
CA ALA A 412 21.63 -9.70 -5.53
C ALA A 412 21.34 -8.60 -4.49
N HIS A 413 20.38 -8.85 -3.59
CA HIS A 413 20.07 -7.98 -2.45
C HIS A 413 21.31 -7.76 -1.56
N GLU A 414 21.95 -8.84 -1.12
CA GLU A 414 23.11 -8.78 -0.24
C GLU A 414 24.35 -8.21 -0.95
N LEU A 415 24.53 -8.45 -2.25
CA LEU A 415 25.65 -7.86 -3.00
C LEU A 415 25.57 -6.33 -3.07
N LYS A 416 24.35 -5.80 -3.17
CA LYS A 416 24.15 -4.36 -3.04
C LYS A 416 24.62 -3.88 -1.66
N HIS A 417 24.40 -4.66 -0.59
CA HIS A 417 24.90 -4.34 0.76
C HIS A 417 26.42 -4.41 0.85
N VAL A 418 27.09 -5.38 0.21
CA VAL A 418 28.56 -5.43 0.14
C VAL A 418 29.13 -4.10 -0.38
N THR A 419 28.60 -3.62 -1.50
CA THR A 419 29.04 -2.37 -2.14
C THR A 419 28.67 -1.15 -1.28
N SER A 420 27.39 -1.01 -0.93
CA SER A 420 26.90 0.19 -0.24
C SER A 420 27.44 0.36 1.18
N LEU A 421 27.61 -0.73 1.93
CA LEU A 421 28.19 -0.68 3.27
C LEU A 421 29.69 -0.39 3.22
N TYR A 422 30.42 -0.91 2.23
CA TYR A 422 31.81 -0.52 1.99
C TYR A 422 31.93 1.00 1.77
N HIS A 423 31.10 1.55 0.88
CA HIS A 423 31.02 3.00 0.66
C HIS A 423 30.57 3.76 1.91
N GLY A 424 29.67 3.20 2.72
CA GLY A 424 29.26 3.78 4.00
C GLY A 424 30.39 3.86 5.02
N VAL A 425 31.21 2.80 5.14
CA VAL A 425 32.43 2.80 5.96
C VAL A 425 33.42 3.85 5.41
N ALA A 426 33.61 3.93 4.08
CA ALA A 426 34.45 4.95 3.43
C ALA A 426 34.01 6.38 3.73
N ARG A 427 32.70 6.62 3.69
CA ARG A 427 32.07 7.91 3.97
C ARG A 427 32.09 8.28 5.45
N GLY A 428 32.19 7.29 6.34
CA GLY A 428 32.03 7.48 7.78
C GLY A 428 30.57 7.61 8.24
N SER A 429 29.61 7.31 7.36
CA SER A 429 28.18 7.23 7.69
C SER A 429 27.43 6.28 6.75
N PHE A 430 26.49 5.51 7.32
CA PHE A 430 25.55 4.66 6.58
C PHE A 430 24.31 5.46 6.15
N HIS A 431 23.55 4.95 5.17
CA HIS A 431 22.19 5.44 4.97
C HIS A 431 21.28 4.95 6.10
N ASN A 432 20.12 5.58 6.23
CA ASN A 432 19.04 5.07 7.07
C ASN A 432 18.62 3.68 6.56
N ILE A 433 18.16 2.83 7.48
CA ILE A 433 17.87 1.41 7.18
C ILE A 433 16.87 1.31 6.02
N TRP A 434 15.79 2.08 6.02
CA TRP A 434 14.79 2.03 4.93
C TRP A 434 15.34 2.44 3.55
N ILE A 435 16.42 3.22 3.50
CA ILE A 435 17.13 3.54 2.24
C ILE A 435 18.00 2.38 1.82
N GLU A 436 18.79 1.83 2.74
CA GLU A 436 19.66 0.69 2.45
C GLU A 436 18.85 -0.51 1.96
N GLU A 437 17.80 -0.86 2.68
CA GLU A 437 16.98 -2.03 2.40
C GLU A 437 16.05 -1.81 1.20
N GLY A 438 15.45 -0.63 1.07
CA GLY A 438 14.60 -0.31 -0.08
C GLY A 438 15.36 -0.35 -1.41
N THR A 439 16.63 0.06 -1.44
CA THR A 439 17.50 -0.06 -2.63
C THR A 439 18.00 -1.48 -2.85
N ALA A 440 18.16 -2.29 -1.81
CA ALA A 440 18.50 -3.71 -1.92
C ALA A 440 17.35 -4.54 -2.54
N GLU A 441 16.10 -4.18 -2.24
CA GLU A 441 14.94 -4.77 -2.93
C GLU A 441 14.87 -4.40 -4.42
N VAL A 442 15.38 -3.22 -4.80
CA VAL A 442 15.58 -2.88 -6.23
C VAL A 442 16.63 -3.80 -6.85
N ALA A 443 17.72 -4.12 -6.13
CA ALA A 443 18.75 -5.03 -6.61
C ALA A 443 18.18 -6.42 -6.91
N GLN A 444 17.43 -7.00 -5.95
CA GLN A 444 16.73 -8.27 -6.11
C GLN A 444 15.76 -8.26 -7.31
N THR A 445 14.92 -7.23 -7.41
CA THR A 445 13.93 -7.18 -8.48
C THR A 445 14.57 -7.00 -9.84
N MET A 446 15.62 -6.17 -9.93
CA MET A 446 16.26 -5.85 -11.20
C MET A 446 17.16 -6.98 -11.71
N SER A 447 17.81 -7.76 -10.83
CA SER A 447 18.52 -8.97 -11.26
C SER A 447 17.55 -9.97 -11.91
N SER A 448 16.38 -10.18 -11.31
CA SER A 448 15.31 -10.99 -11.91
C SER A 448 14.78 -10.38 -13.21
N ARG A 449 14.60 -9.05 -13.29
CA ARG A 449 14.22 -8.40 -14.57
C ARG A 449 15.23 -8.65 -15.68
N ILE A 450 16.52 -8.62 -15.38
CA ILE A 450 17.60 -8.88 -16.34
C ILE A 450 17.60 -10.35 -16.75
N ALA A 451 17.53 -11.26 -15.77
CA ALA A 451 17.47 -12.70 -16.01
C ALA A 451 16.27 -13.05 -16.89
N TRP A 452 15.08 -12.54 -16.56
CA TRP A 452 13.85 -12.85 -17.28
C TRP A 452 13.90 -12.34 -18.72
N ALA A 453 14.41 -11.12 -18.95
CA ALA A 453 14.62 -10.59 -20.29
C ALA A 453 15.60 -11.45 -21.12
N ALA A 454 16.63 -12.02 -20.49
CA ALA A 454 17.62 -12.86 -21.18
C ALA A 454 17.06 -14.18 -21.70
N VAL A 455 15.99 -14.69 -21.07
CA VAL A 455 15.32 -15.95 -21.44
C VAL A 455 14.01 -15.76 -22.22
N GLY A 456 13.78 -14.56 -22.75
CA GLY A 456 12.63 -14.26 -23.62
C GLY A 456 11.43 -13.61 -22.92
N GLY A 457 11.59 -13.18 -21.66
CA GLY A 457 10.66 -12.30 -20.98
C GLY A 457 10.65 -10.86 -21.51
N PRO A 458 9.85 -9.97 -20.91
CA PRO A 458 9.77 -8.57 -21.31
C PRO A 458 11.14 -7.87 -21.22
N ALA A 459 11.45 -7.02 -22.21
CA ALA A 459 12.72 -6.30 -22.24
C ALA A 459 12.89 -5.40 -21.00
N VAL A 460 14.12 -5.29 -20.50
CA VAL A 460 14.46 -4.35 -19.43
C VAL A 460 14.10 -2.92 -19.87
N GLY A 461 13.35 -2.20 -19.03
CA GLY A 461 12.83 -0.85 -19.32
C GLY A 461 11.49 -0.83 -20.06
N SER A 462 11.02 -1.97 -20.57
CA SER A 462 9.63 -2.08 -21.02
C SER A 462 8.66 -2.15 -19.84
N ARG A 463 7.46 -1.62 -20.04
CA ARG A 463 6.38 -1.69 -19.06
C ARG A 463 5.93 -3.13 -18.83
N LEU A 464 6.11 -3.64 -17.61
CA LEU A 464 5.63 -4.97 -17.23
C LEU A 464 4.17 -4.93 -16.82
N THR A 465 3.41 -5.90 -17.30
CA THR A 465 1.99 -6.07 -17.02
C THR A 465 1.72 -7.42 -16.37
N GLY A 466 0.57 -7.55 -15.71
CA GLY A 466 0.09 -8.85 -15.21
C GLY A 466 -0.03 -9.89 -16.32
N GLN A 467 -0.44 -9.48 -17.54
CA GLN A 467 -0.55 -10.39 -18.68
C GLN A 467 0.81 -11.01 -19.04
N ASN A 468 1.89 -10.23 -19.00
CA ASN A 468 3.23 -10.78 -19.26
C ASN A 468 3.60 -11.91 -18.30
N ILE A 469 3.21 -11.77 -17.02
CA ILE A 469 3.51 -12.77 -15.98
C ILE A 469 2.64 -14.01 -16.18
N LEU A 470 1.34 -13.85 -16.47
CA LEU A 470 0.43 -14.96 -16.68
C LEU A 470 0.75 -15.75 -17.96
N ASP A 471 1.05 -15.07 -19.07
CA ASP A 471 1.46 -15.72 -20.31
C ASP A 471 2.73 -16.55 -20.11
N TRP A 472 3.68 -16.03 -19.32
CA TRP A 472 4.91 -16.74 -18.97
C TRP A 472 4.63 -17.98 -18.13
N ASN A 473 3.84 -17.84 -17.06
CA ASN A 473 3.44 -18.94 -16.20
C ASN A 473 2.72 -20.04 -17.01
N GLN A 474 1.80 -19.65 -17.91
CA GLN A 474 1.08 -20.59 -18.76
C GLN A 474 2.00 -21.32 -19.75
N SER A 475 2.96 -20.61 -20.34
CA SER A 475 3.87 -21.17 -21.35
C SER A 475 4.89 -22.13 -20.75
N ASN A 476 5.32 -21.90 -19.50
CA ASN A 476 6.36 -22.68 -18.84
C ASN A 476 5.81 -23.66 -17.78
N GLY A 477 4.52 -23.56 -17.43
CA GLY A 477 3.88 -24.33 -16.37
C GLY A 477 3.98 -23.69 -14.99
N GLU A 478 5.02 -22.90 -14.75
CA GLU A 478 5.27 -22.20 -13.48
C GLU A 478 6.13 -20.93 -13.64
N ILE A 479 6.31 -20.20 -12.53
CA ILE A 479 7.27 -19.09 -12.43
C ILE A 479 8.65 -19.67 -12.11
N GLY A 480 9.54 -19.65 -13.10
CA GLY A 480 10.93 -20.10 -12.96
C GLY A 480 11.86 -19.10 -12.26
N PRO A 481 13.14 -19.47 -12.07
CA PRO A 481 14.13 -18.70 -11.30
C PRO A 481 14.35 -17.28 -11.82
N GLU A 482 14.23 -17.08 -13.13
CA GLU A 482 14.50 -15.78 -13.76
C GLU A 482 13.44 -14.74 -13.37
N ALA A 483 12.18 -15.15 -13.23
CA ALA A 483 11.06 -14.25 -12.94
C ALA A 483 10.66 -14.21 -11.45
N TRP A 484 11.20 -15.11 -10.61
CA TRP A 484 10.79 -15.29 -9.22
C TRP A 484 10.82 -14.00 -8.39
N GLY A 485 11.96 -13.29 -8.38
CA GLY A 485 12.13 -12.05 -7.60
C GLY A 485 11.18 -10.93 -8.01
N VAL A 486 10.71 -10.91 -9.26
CA VAL A 486 9.68 -9.95 -9.72
C VAL A 486 8.33 -10.26 -9.09
N VAL A 487 7.94 -11.54 -9.05
CA VAL A 487 6.62 -11.95 -8.53
C VAL A 487 6.58 -11.84 -7.00
N VAL A 488 7.66 -12.23 -6.31
CA VAL A 488 7.80 -12.05 -4.85
C VAL A 488 7.63 -10.58 -4.45
N GLN A 489 8.29 -9.66 -5.19
CA GLN A 489 8.23 -8.24 -4.87
C GLN A 489 6.83 -7.63 -5.10
N LEU A 490 6.12 -8.08 -6.13
CA LEU A 490 4.73 -7.68 -6.38
C LEU A 490 3.80 -8.17 -5.27
N ALA A 491 4.02 -9.39 -4.75
CA ALA A 491 3.27 -9.89 -3.60
C ALA A 491 3.53 -9.04 -2.34
N ASP A 492 4.79 -8.70 -2.06
CA ASP A 492 5.19 -7.81 -0.97
C ASP A 492 4.52 -6.43 -1.05
N LEU A 493 4.44 -5.85 -2.26
CA LEU A 493 3.78 -4.55 -2.47
C LEU A 493 2.29 -4.59 -2.08
N ILE A 494 1.58 -5.65 -2.45
CA ILE A 494 0.15 -5.83 -2.15
C ILE A 494 -0.06 -5.88 -0.64
N VAL A 495 0.75 -6.71 0.04
CA VAL A 495 0.71 -6.84 1.49
C VAL A 495 0.95 -5.50 2.16
N TRP A 496 2.03 -4.80 1.80
CA TRP A 496 2.35 -3.48 2.35
C TRP A 496 1.23 -2.45 2.10
N GLY A 497 0.70 -2.38 0.88
CA GLY A 497 -0.38 -1.46 0.52
C GLY A 497 -1.67 -1.69 1.31
N ALA A 498 -1.94 -2.94 1.69
CA ALA A 498 -3.15 -3.31 2.45
C ALA A 498 -2.97 -3.26 3.99
N THR A 499 -1.75 -3.44 4.50
CA THR A 499 -1.46 -3.45 5.95
C THR A 499 -1.72 -2.12 6.64
N GLN A 500 -2.10 -2.15 7.92
CA GLN A 500 -2.30 -0.97 8.77
C GLN A 500 -1.78 -1.24 10.19
N PRO A 501 -1.16 -0.26 10.88
CA PRO A 501 -0.67 1.01 10.36
C PRO A 501 0.40 0.78 9.29
N ASN A 502 0.32 1.49 8.16
CA ASN A 502 1.37 1.47 7.15
C ASN A 502 2.40 2.58 7.36
N SER A 503 3.60 2.34 6.82
CA SER A 503 4.72 3.27 6.77
C SER A 503 5.65 2.92 5.63
N LEU A 504 6.28 3.93 5.03
CA LEU A 504 7.37 3.75 4.08
C LEU A 504 8.74 3.51 4.74
N ILE A 505 8.92 3.94 5.99
CA ILE A 505 10.26 4.13 6.59
C ILE A 505 10.52 3.32 7.87
N THR A 506 9.47 2.76 8.47
CA THR A 506 9.58 1.93 9.67
C THR A 506 8.53 0.81 9.63
N ASN A 507 8.62 -0.15 10.55
CA ASN A 507 7.54 -1.09 10.80
C ASN A 507 6.75 -0.57 12.01
N PRO A 508 5.58 0.05 11.82
CA PRO A 508 4.85 0.65 12.94
C PRO A 508 4.36 -0.40 13.93
N ALA A 509 4.34 -0.04 15.21
CA ALA A 509 3.78 -0.88 16.26
C ALA A 509 2.29 -1.15 15.97
N GLY A 510 1.91 -2.43 16.03
CA GLY A 510 0.56 -2.88 15.73
C GLY A 510 0.29 -3.14 14.25
N ALA A 511 1.29 -3.04 13.36
CA ALA A 511 1.16 -3.47 11.98
C ALA A 511 0.98 -4.99 11.88
N ALA A 512 0.29 -5.43 10.83
CA ALA A 512 0.08 -6.86 10.58
C ALA A 512 1.40 -7.62 10.38
N GLU A 513 1.37 -8.94 10.59
CA GLU A 513 2.55 -9.82 10.64
C GLU A 513 3.52 -9.66 9.46
N PHE A 514 3.01 -9.38 8.26
CA PHE A 514 3.81 -9.27 7.04
C PHE A 514 4.05 -7.82 6.59
N HIS A 515 3.71 -6.82 7.41
CA HIS A 515 4.04 -5.42 7.10
C HIS A 515 5.55 -5.23 7.09
N THR A 516 6.07 -4.59 6.03
CA THR A 516 7.49 -4.28 5.94
C THR A 516 7.75 -2.98 5.18
N PHE A 517 8.62 -2.13 5.73
CA PHE A 517 9.15 -0.98 5.00
C PHE A 517 10.03 -1.37 3.81
N TYR A 518 10.47 -2.63 3.68
CA TYR A 518 11.22 -3.11 2.51
C TYR A 518 10.37 -3.01 1.24
N ALA A 519 9.12 -3.48 1.31
CA ALA A 519 8.16 -3.42 0.21
C ALA A 519 7.78 -1.97 -0.15
N GLY A 520 7.54 -1.13 0.87
CA GLY A 520 7.35 0.30 0.67
C GLY A 520 8.58 0.96 0.06
N GLY A 521 9.77 0.61 0.53
CA GLY A 521 11.06 1.08 0.03
C GLY A 521 11.25 0.73 -1.44
N TRP A 522 10.98 -0.52 -1.83
CA TRP A 522 11.00 -0.92 -3.25
C TRP A 522 10.07 -0.04 -4.08
N HIS A 523 8.82 0.15 -3.64
CA HIS A 523 7.84 0.97 -4.33
C HIS A 523 8.33 2.41 -4.54
N TRP A 524 8.89 2.99 -3.49
CA TRP A 524 9.51 4.30 -3.49
C TRP A 524 10.69 4.40 -4.44
N TYR A 525 11.66 3.50 -4.35
CA TYR A 525 12.85 3.55 -5.19
C TYR A 525 12.55 3.21 -6.65
N ARG A 526 11.55 2.38 -6.89
CA ARG A 526 11.05 2.12 -8.24
C ARG A 526 10.43 3.37 -8.85
N PHE A 527 9.63 4.12 -8.09
CA PHE A 527 9.16 5.44 -8.50
C PHE A 527 10.34 6.37 -8.85
N LEU A 528 11.36 6.45 -7.99
CA LEU A 528 12.51 7.32 -8.26
C LEU A 528 13.26 6.95 -9.55
N GLY A 529 13.50 5.65 -9.78
CA GLY A 529 14.10 5.17 -11.02
C GLY A 529 13.29 5.52 -12.27
N ASP A 530 11.96 5.42 -12.19
CA ASP A 530 11.06 5.77 -13.30
C ASP A 530 10.99 7.29 -13.54
N ALA A 531 10.77 8.06 -12.47
CA ALA A 531 10.49 9.49 -12.54
C ALA A 531 11.74 10.36 -12.74
N PHE A 532 12.90 9.92 -12.23
CA PHE A 532 14.14 10.69 -12.24
C PHE A 532 15.30 9.95 -12.94
N GLY A 533 15.29 8.62 -12.92
CA GLY A 533 16.36 7.80 -13.50
C GLY A 533 16.20 7.46 -14.99
N GLY A 534 15.05 7.73 -15.60
CA GLY A 534 14.83 7.42 -17.03
C GLY A 534 14.75 5.92 -17.33
N ALA A 535 14.25 5.12 -16.39
CA ALA A 535 14.26 3.66 -16.44
C ALA A 535 13.52 3.01 -17.63
N SER A 536 12.71 3.75 -18.38
CA SER A 536 12.15 3.29 -19.66
C SER A 536 13.22 2.94 -20.70
N THR A 537 14.46 3.43 -20.50
CA THR A 537 15.65 2.93 -21.19
C THR A 537 16.35 1.91 -20.30
N ALA A 538 16.67 0.74 -20.86
CA ALA A 538 17.28 -0.37 -20.14
C ALA A 538 18.47 0.08 -19.28
N LEU A 539 18.32 -0.08 -17.96
CA LEU A 539 19.33 0.20 -16.94
C LEU A 539 19.82 1.67 -16.93
N ALA A 540 19.06 2.62 -17.47
CA ALA A 540 19.45 4.04 -17.46
C ALA A 540 19.35 4.68 -16.07
N ASP A 541 18.47 4.15 -15.21
CA ASP A 541 18.30 4.58 -13.82
C ASP A 541 19.46 4.18 -12.90
N SER A 542 20.39 3.36 -13.37
CA SER A 542 21.64 3.02 -12.65
C SER A 542 22.43 4.24 -12.19
N ALA A 543 22.47 5.32 -12.98
CA ALA A 543 23.21 6.53 -12.63
C ALA A 543 22.68 7.19 -11.34
N LEU A 544 21.35 7.19 -11.17
CA LEU A 544 20.70 7.74 -9.97
C LEU A 544 21.07 6.92 -8.73
N PHE A 545 21.02 5.60 -8.82
CA PHE A 545 21.34 4.71 -7.69
C PHE A 545 22.83 4.70 -7.35
N ARG A 546 23.70 4.82 -8.36
CA ARG A 546 25.14 4.89 -8.18
C ARG A 546 25.53 6.18 -7.47
N GLU A 547 24.94 7.32 -7.86
CA GLU A 547 25.13 8.59 -7.16
C GLU A 547 24.70 8.50 -5.68
N MET A 548 23.57 7.84 -5.41
CA MET A 548 23.10 7.65 -4.04
C MET A 548 24.04 6.80 -3.18
N THR A 549 24.74 5.83 -3.79
CA THR A 549 25.61 4.87 -3.10
C THR A 549 27.03 5.39 -2.88
N ASP A 550 27.50 6.29 -3.76
CA ASP A 550 28.86 6.83 -3.75
C ASP A 550 29.30 7.34 -2.35
N SER A 551 30.53 7.04 -1.96
CA SER A 551 31.08 7.44 -0.66
C SER A 551 31.35 8.95 -0.57
N LEU A 552 31.38 9.66 -1.70
CA LEU A 552 31.57 11.10 -1.78
C LEU A 552 30.26 11.89 -1.68
N THR A 553 29.10 11.21 -1.76
CA THR A 553 27.79 11.87 -1.64
C THR A 553 27.28 11.82 -0.20
N ALA A 554 26.30 12.67 0.11
CA ALA A 554 25.69 12.70 1.44
C ALA A 554 24.94 11.38 1.71
N SER A 555 24.88 10.91 2.96
CA SER A 555 24.03 9.78 3.32
C SER A 555 22.60 10.22 3.68
N GLY A 556 21.72 9.25 3.92
CA GLY A 556 20.33 9.51 4.34
C GLY A 556 19.52 10.25 3.29
N THR A 557 18.58 11.10 3.72
CA THR A 557 17.77 11.92 2.80
C THR A 557 18.55 13.00 2.06
N GLY A 558 19.80 13.26 2.48
CA GLY A 558 20.72 14.12 1.74
C GLY A 558 21.09 13.55 0.36
N SER A 559 21.23 12.23 0.21
CA SER A 559 21.48 11.61 -1.10
C SER A 559 20.29 11.78 -2.03
N LEU A 560 19.07 11.59 -1.51
CA LEU A 560 17.83 11.75 -2.28
C LEU A 560 17.72 13.16 -2.85
N ALA A 561 17.98 14.17 -2.02
CA ALA A 561 17.92 15.56 -2.44
C ALA A 561 19.01 15.91 -3.47
N ALA A 562 20.21 15.33 -3.33
CA ALA A 562 21.27 15.51 -4.31
C ALA A 562 20.91 14.89 -5.68
N ALA A 563 20.47 13.63 -5.68
CA ALA A 563 20.18 12.87 -6.89
C ALA A 563 18.92 13.38 -7.65
N THR A 564 17.95 13.94 -6.94
CA THR A 564 16.65 14.35 -7.53
C THR A 564 16.44 15.86 -7.60
N GLY A 565 17.22 16.65 -6.84
CA GLY A 565 16.99 18.08 -6.67
C GLY A 565 15.74 18.44 -5.85
N ARG A 566 15.11 17.48 -5.17
CA ARG A 566 13.86 17.66 -4.43
C ARG A 566 13.96 17.23 -2.95
N SER A 567 13.19 17.90 -2.10
CA SER A 567 13.04 17.48 -0.70
C SER A 567 12.26 16.16 -0.59
N PHE A 568 12.43 15.43 0.51
CA PHE A 568 11.65 14.22 0.79
C PHE A 568 10.13 14.46 0.69
N ASN A 569 9.61 15.52 1.31
CA ASN A 569 8.17 15.80 1.30
C ASN A 569 7.65 16.04 -0.13
N ALA A 570 8.42 16.76 -0.96
CA ALA A 570 8.06 16.98 -2.36
C ALA A 570 8.08 15.67 -3.17
N LEU A 571 9.09 14.83 -2.98
CA LEU A 571 9.17 13.51 -3.61
C LEU A 571 8.04 12.57 -3.15
N PHE A 572 7.66 12.64 -1.87
CA PHE A 572 6.54 11.89 -1.32
C PHE A 572 5.23 12.32 -1.94
N GLU A 573 4.95 13.61 -2.03
CA GLU A 573 3.80 14.11 -2.79
C GLU A 573 3.84 13.66 -4.26
N ASP A 574 4.98 13.75 -4.94
CA ASP A 574 5.12 13.32 -6.34
C ASP A 574 4.79 11.82 -6.51
N MET A 575 5.29 10.95 -5.62
CA MET A 575 4.99 9.51 -5.66
C MET A 575 3.50 9.26 -5.44
N ILE A 576 2.87 10.01 -4.52
CA ILE A 576 1.44 9.86 -4.21
C ILE A 576 0.58 10.26 -5.40
N VAL A 577 0.94 11.33 -6.11
CA VAL A 577 0.29 11.75 -7.34
C VAL A 577 0.51 10.71 -8.45
N ALA A 578 1.72 10.20 -8.60
CA ALA A 578 2.05 9.14 -9.56
C ALA A 578 1.22 7.88 -9.32
N ALA A 579 1.13 7.42 -8.07
CA ALA A 579 0.32 6.30 -7.65
C ALA A 579 -1.18 6.57 -7.86
N ALA A 580 -1.64 7.78 -7.54
CA ALA A 580 -3.04 8.17 -7.67
C ALA A 580 -3.52 8.19 -9.13
N LEU A 581 -2.69 8.62 -10.07
CA LEU A 581 -3.02 8.68 -11.51
C LEU A 581 -2.66 7.41 -12.27
N HIS A 582 -1.98 6.44 -11.63
CA HIS A 582 -1.50 5.21 -12.25
C HIS A 582 -2.62 4.44 -12.97
N ASP A 583 -2.60 4.47 -14.30
CA ASP A 583 -3.62 3.91 -15.21
C ASP A 583 -5.07 4.31 -14.90
N ALA A 584 -5.27 5.41 -14.17
CA ALA A 584 -6.58 5.87 -13.70
C ALA A 584 -6.96 7.26 -14.25
N GLY A 585 -6.02 7.97 -14.87
CA GLY A 585 -6.22 9.28 -15.48
C GLY A 585 -5.14 9.60 -16.52
N PRO A 586 -5.00 10.87 -16.95
CA PRO A 586 -3.87 11.30 -17.76
C PRO A 586 -2.55 10.98 -17.04
N ALA A 587 -1.55 10.53 -17.80
CA ALA A 587 -0.24 10.23 -17.23
C ALA A 587 0.36 11.51 -16.59
N PRO A 588 0.76 11.46 -15.31
CA PRO A 588 1.42 12.58 -14.66
C PRO A 588 2.79 12.83 -15.28
N ALA A 589 3.35 14.02 -15.02
CA ALA A 589 4.71 14.36 -15.48
C ALA A 589 5.78 13.43 -14.89
N LEU A 590 5.57 12.99 -13.64
CA LEU A 590 6.38 11.99 -12.95
C LEU A 590 5.50 10.76 -12.72
N ALA A 591 5.88 9.60 -13.22
CA ALA A 591 5.02 8.42 -13.27
C ALA A 591 5.83 7.12 -13.14
N PHE A 592 5.15 6.01 -12.81
CA PHE A 592 5.69 4.66 -12.95
C PHE A 592 5.66 4.25 -14.44
N THR A 593 6.82 4.27 -15.11
CA THR A 593 6.89 4.02 -16.56
C THR A 593 7.15 2.56 -16.92
N THR A 594 7.85 1.82 -16.05
CA THR A 594 8.30 0.45 -16.31
C THR A 594 7.41 -0.62 -15.67
N TRP A 595 6.35 -0.22 -14.97
CA TRP A 595 5.42 -1.12 -14.30
C TRP A 595 3.98 -0.68 -14.55
N ASP A 596 3.10 -1.64 -14.81
CA ASP A 596 1.67 -1.52 -14.62
C ASP A 596 1.33 -2.20 -13.28
N LEU A 597 1.43 -1.44 -12.19
CA LEU A 597 1.17 -1.94 -10.84
C LEU A 597 -0.28 -2.40 -10.64
N HIS A 598 -1.20 -1.90 -11.46
CA HIS A 598 -2.60 -2.30 -11.39
C HIS A 598 -2.82 -3.70 -11.94
N SER A 599 -2.38 -4.00 -13.17
CA SER A 599 -2.51 -5.36 -13.70
C SER A 599 -1.52 -6.34 -13.05
N ALA A 600 -0.30 -5.92 -12.75
CA ALA A 600 0.73 -6.78 -12.16
C ALA A 600 0.37 -7.22 -10.73
N GLY A 601 -0.28 -6.36 -9.94
CA GLY A 601 -0.77 -6.76 -8.62
C GLY A 601 -2.02 -7.66 -8.68
N ALA A 602 -2.82 -7.58 -9.74
CA ALA A 602 -4.10 -8.30 -9.84
C ALA A 602 -3.97 -9.80 -10.19
N ILE A 603 -2.75 -10.30 -10.38
CA ILE A 603 -2.49 -11.67 -10.85
C ILE A 603 -2.65 -12.75 -9.77
N PHE A 604 -2.84 -12.40 -8.50
CA PHE A 604 -2.84 -13.38 -7.40
C PHE A 604 -4.25 -13.80 -6.99
N ALA A 605 -4.47 -15.11 -6.87
CA ALA A 605 -5.79 -15.71 -6.60
C ALA A 605 -6.05 -15.95 -5.11
N ASN A 606 -5.07 -16.54 -4.41
CA ASN A 606 -5.17 -17.12 -3.06
C ASN A 606 -3.74 -17.25 -2.48
N PRO A 607 -3.51 -17.19 -1.17
CA PRO A 607 -4.46 -16.87 -0.11
C PRO A 607 -4.81 -15.38 -0.07
N PRO A 608 -5.84 -14.98 0.69
CA PRO A 608 -6.35 -13.61 0.67
C PRO A 608 -5.25 -12.57 0.88
N GLU A 609 -4.23 -12.83 1.70
CA GLU A 609 -3.05 -11.97 1.98
C GLU A 609 -2.49 -11.29 0.73
N VAL A 610 -2.27 -12.08 -0.32
CA VAL A 610 -1.62 -11.67 -1.57
C VAL A 610 -2.64 -11.39 -2.67
N SER A 611 -3.92 -11.71 -2.44
CA SER A 611 -5.02 -11.37 -3.35
C SER A 611 -5.49 -9.94 -3.06
N PRO A 612 -5.28 -8.98 -3.97
CA PRO A 612 -5.57 -7.59 -3.68
C PRO A 612 -7.08 -7.32 -3.50
N PRO A 613 -7.52 -6.75 -2.37
CA PRO A 613 -8.86 -6.18 -2.27
C PRO A 613 -8.86 -4.90 -3.09
N HIS A 614 -9.51 -4.91 -4.25
CA HIS A 614 -9.62 -3.78 -5.19
C HIS A 614 -8.38 -3.55 -6.08
N ARG A 615 -8.21 -2.33 -6.60
CA ARG A 615 -7.20 -1.96 -7.60
C ARG A 615 -6.16 -1.04 -7.01
N TYR A 616 -4.89 -1.25 -7.33
CA TYR A 616 -3.79 -0.34 -7.00
C TYR A 616 -4.18 1.13 -7.30
N PRO A 617 -3.87 2.09 -6.40
CA PRO A 617 -3.13 1.96 -5.15
C PRO A 617 -3.94 1.41 -3.95
N TRP A 618 -4.99 0.65 -4.24
CA TRP A 618 -5.95 0.00 -3.34
C TRP A 618 -6.68 1.00 -2.44
N PRO A 619 -7.96 1.33 -2.72
CA PRO A 619 -8.74 2.06 -1.74
C PRO A 619 -8.84 1.21 -0.47
N VAL A 620 -8.26 1.71 0.61
CA VAL A 620 -8.26 1.07 1.93
C VAL A 620 -9.55 1.33 2.69
N THR A 621 -10.64 1.69 2.01
CA THR A 621 -11.90 2.04 2.69
C THR A 621 -13.08 1.28 2.16
N THR A 622 -13.73 0.54 3.06
CA THR A 622 -15.06 -0.02 2.85
C THR A 622 -16.08 0.87 3.57
N ASN A 623 -17.13 1.28 2.87
CA ASN A 623 -18.33 1.78 3.54
C ASN A 623 -19.08 0.59 4.18
N VAL A 624 -19.66 0.86 5.36
CA VAL A 624 -20.77 0.16 6.02
C VAL A 624 -20.43 -0.86 7.14
N PRO A 625 -20.90 -0.61 8.37
CA PRO A 625 -21.06 -1.63 9.41
C PRO A 625 -21.99 -2.76 8.93
N GLY A 626 -21.45 -3.98 8.76
CA GLY A 626 -22.24 -5.19 8.45
C GLY A 626 -22.47 -5.52 6.97
N GLY A 627 -21.80 -4.83 6.03
CA GLY A 627 -21.82 -5.19 4.61
C GLY A 627 -20.74 -6.19 4.23
N THR A 628 -21.02 -7.12 3.31
CA THR A 628 -19.98 -7.98 2.70
C THR A 628 -19.03 -7.15 1.84
N ALA A 629 -17.76 -7.55 1.76
CA ALA A 629 -16.64 -6.90 1.06
C ALA A 629 -16.82 -6.65 -0.46
N GLN A 630 -18.04 -6.80 -1.00
CA GLN A 630 -18.40 -6.57 -2.40
C GLN A 630 -19.15 -5.26 -2.66
N ALA A 631 -19.50 -4.48 -1.63
CA ALA A 631 -20.16 -3.19 -1.81
C ALA A 631 -19.15 -2.13 -2.27
N ASN A 632 -19.07 -1.96 -3.59
CA ASN A 632 -18.28 -0.93 -4.26
C ASN A 632 -18.57 0.47 -3.67
N PRO A 633 -17.63 1.11 -2.93
CA PRO A 633 -17.87 2.41 -2.29
C PRO A 633 -17.97 3.57 -3.30
N SER A 634 -17.85 3.27 -4.59
CA SER A 634 -17.85 4.22 -5.71
C SER A 634 -19.25 4.70 -6.14
N ARG A 635 -20.28 4.65 -5.27
CA ARG A 635 -21.64 5.06 -5.64
C ARG A 635 -22.09 6.23 -4.77
N SER A 636 -22.11 7.40 -5.42
CA SER A 636 -22.54 8.74 -4.97
C SER A 636 -21.79 9.30 -3.76
N PHE A 637 -21.74 10.64 -3.68
CA PHE A 637 -21.42 11.37 -2.45
C PHE A 637 -22.47 11.00 -1.39
N SER A 638 -22.25 9.87 -0.71
CA SER A 638 -23.12 9.35 0.33
C SER A 638 -22.53 9.72 1.68
N ARG A 639 -23.40 10.07 2.63
CA ARG A 639 -22.94 10.39 3.98
C ARG A 639 -22.31 9.15 4.60
N GLY A 640 -21.11 9.28 5.15
CA GLY A 640 -20.42 8.15 5.76
C GLY A 640 -19.17 8.55 6.52
N THR A 641 -18.81 7.71 7.50
CA THR A 641 -17.49 7.71 8.13
C THR A 641 -16.70 6.57 7.52
N TYR A 642 -15.58 6.90 6.91
CA TYR A 642 -14.72 5.91 6.26
C TYR A 642 -13.74 5.39 7.29
N SER A 643 -13.95 4.12 7.68
CA SER A 643 -13.16 3.38 8.66
C SER A 643 -12.19 2.43 7.97
N CYS A 644 -11.55 1.57 8.74
CA CYS A 644 -10.28 0.94 8.38
C CYS A 644 -10.49 -0.15 7.35
N PRO A 645 -9.48 -0.44 6.52
CA PRO A 645 -9.58 -1.62 5.69
C PRO A 645 -9.70 -2.86 6.59
N PRO A 646 -10.22 -3.96 6.05
CA PRO A 646 -10.06 -5.26 6.69
C PRO A 646 -8.60 -5.46 7.14
N LYS A 647 -8.41 -5.85 8.40
CA LYS A 647 -7.10 -6.20 8.95
C LYS A 647 -6.71 -7.58 8.50
N LEU A 648 -5.42 -7.77 8.27
CA LEU A 648 -4.88 -9.10 8.09
C LEU A 648 -4.73 -9.79 9.44
N VAL A 649 -5.40 -10.94 9.61
CA VAL A 649 -5.35 -11.78 10.82
C VAL A 649 -5.08 -13.23 10.40
N GLY A 650 -3.83 -13.68 10.58
CA GLY A 650 -3.39 -14.98 10.05
C GLY A 650 -3.40 -15.00 8.52
N LEU A 651 -4.05 -16.02 7.93
CA LEU A 651 -4.23 -16.17 6.48
C LEU A 651 -5.58 -15.64 5.97
N GLY A 652 -6.08 -14.52 6.53
CA GLY A 652 -7.24 -13.87 5.95
C GLY A 652 -7.48 -12.43 6.40
N TYR A 653 -8.20 -11.67 5.56
CA TYR A 653 -8.71 -10.35 5.87
C TYR A 653 -9.98 -10.43 6.73
N GLN A 654 -9.94 -9.79 7.90
CA GLN A 654 -11.09 -9.63 8.79
C GLN A 654 -11.56 -8.18 8.75
N PRO A 655 -12.87 -7.89 8.70
CA PRO A 655 -13.36 -6.52 8.79
C PRO A 655 -12.86 -5.86 10.09
N PRO A 656 -12.67 -4.54 10.11
CA PRO A 656 -12.31 -3.82 11.33
C PRO A 656 -13.40 -3.97 12.40
N ASP A 657 -13.03 -3.79 13.66
CA ASP A 657 -14.01 -3.74 14.74
C ASP A 657 -14.93 -2.50 14.57
N GLU A 658 -16.16 -2.58 15.06
CA GLU A 658 -17.10 -1.45 14.98
C GLU A 658 -16.55 -0.24 15.75
N GLY A 659 -16.45 0.90 15.07
CA GLY A 659 -15.91 2.14 15.64
C GLY A 659 -14.38 2.21 15.70
N GLU A 660 -13.68 1.26 15.08
CA GLU A 660 -12.23 1.28 15.01
C GLU A 660 -11.71 2.46 14.17
N LEU A 661 -10.78 3.23 14.74
CA LEU A 661 -10.07 4.31 14.05
C LEU A 661 -8.79 3.78 13.38
N CYS A 662 -8.36 4.41 12.30
CA CYS A 662 -7.40 3.76 11.40
C CYS A 662 -5.98 4.20 11.67
N PRO A 663 -5.14 3.33 12.23
CA PRO A 663 -3.82 3.75 12.66
C PRO A 663 -2.93 3.95 11.43
N MET A 664 -2.09 4.97 11.43
CA MET A 664 -1.17 5.31 10.34
C MET A 664 0.19 5.65 10.92
N GLY A 665 1.24 5.02 10.40
CA GLY A 665 2.62 5.27 10.80
C GLY A 665 3.20 6.52 10.14
N PRO A 666 4.47 6.84 10.43
CA PRO A 666 5.19 7.93 9.77
C PRO A 666 5.44 7.57 8.30
N SER A 667 5.37 8.52 7.38
CA SER A 667 5.33 8.22 5.93
C SER A 667 4.24 7.21 5.55
N GLY A 668 3.13 7.22 6.30
CA GLY A 668 1.94 6.43 6.02
C GLY A 668 1.04 7.08 4.96
N ILE A 669 0.22 6.27 4.31
CA ILE A 669 -0.55 6.63 3.12
C ILE A 669 -1.95 6.00 3.18
N ARG A 670 -2.99 6.77 2.87
CA ARG A 670 -4.34 6.24 2.67
C ARG A 670 -4.98 6.85 1.45
N PHE A 671 -5.58 6.02 0.59
CA PHE A 671 -6.33 6.47 -0.57
C PHE A 671 -7.83 6.23 -0.38
N HIS A 672 -8.62 7.23 -0.75
CA HIS A 672 -10.08 7.22 -0.78
C HIS A 672 -10.57 7.64 -2.16
N ASP A 673 -11.41 6.82 -2.79
CA ASP A 673 -11.98 7.11 -4.11
C ASP A 673 -13.44 7.55 -3.98
N PHE A 674 -13.77 8.65 -4.66
CA PHE A 674 -15.11 9.20 -4.75
C PHE A 674 -15.56 9.31 -6.19
N VAL A 675 -16.85 9.07 -6.43
CA VAL A 675 -17.47 9.18 -7.74
C VAL A 675 -18.72 10.02 -7.62
N SER A 676 -18.81 11.06 -8.44
CA SER A 676 -19.98 11.91 -8.50
C SER A 676 -21.16 11.18 -9.13
N GLY A 677 -22.33 11.33 -8.50
CA GLY A 677 -23.61 10.90 -9.07
C GLY A 677 -24.25 11.96 -10.00
N GLY A 678 -23.60 13.11 -10.23
CA GLY A 678 -24.17 14.25 -10.96
C GLY A 678 -25.32 14.96 -10.23
N GLU A 679 -25.49 14.66 -8.95
CA GLU A 679 -26.56 15.14 -8.09
C GLU A 679 -25.99 16.01 -6.96
N GLY A 680 -26.77 16.97 -6.47
CA GLY A 680 -26.31 17.90 -5.42
C GLY A 680 -25.40 19.00 -5.95
N LEU A 681 -24.79 19.74 -5.02
CA LEU A 681 -23.73 20.71 -5.27
C LEU A 681 -22.34 20.08 -5.15
N GLY A 682 -22.19 19.04 -4.33
CA GLY A 682 -20.92 18.34 -4.13
C GLY A 682 -20.90 17.55 -2.84
N ALA A 683 -19.70 17.26 -2.35
CA ALA A 683 -19.45 16.69 -1.02
C ALA A 683 -18.46 17.54 -0.24
N GLN A 684 -18.72 17.69 1.05
CA GLN A 684 -17.71 18.08 2.01
C GLN A 684 -16.93 16.86 2.46
N VAL A 685 -15.61 16.99 2.50
CA VAL A 685 -14.66 15.98 2.98
C VAL A 685 -13.87 16.58 4.12
N GLN A 686 -13.92 15.94 5.28
CA GLN A 686 -13.17 16.34 6.46
C GLN A 686 -12.33 15.18 6.97
N VAL A 687 -11.05 15.45 7.24
CA VAL A 687 -10.10 14.49 7.77
C VAL A 687 -9.81 14.82 9.22
N TYR A 688 -9.71 13.79 10.05
CA TYR A 688 -9.44 13.94 11.48
C TYR A 688 -8.27 13.07 11.91
N GLY A 689 -7.53 13.55 12.92
CA GLY A 689 -6.50 12.77 13.62
C GLY A 689 -5.23 12.50 12.81
N ALA A 690 -5.10 13.05 11.60
CA ALA A 690 -3.96 12.89 10.71
C ALA A 690 -2.74 13.74 11.11
N ARG A 691 -2.35 13.76 12.39
CA ARG A 691 -1.25 14.57 12.92
C ARG A 691 0.02 14.53 12.07
N ASN A 692 0.54 15.71 11.73
CA ASN A 692 1.68 15.92 10.82
C ASN A 692 1.43 15.34 9.41
N GLY A 693 0.19 15.38 8.98
CA GLY A 693 -0.28 14.91 7.70
C GLY A 693 -0.63 16.02 6.73
N GLN A 694 -1.03 15.59 5.54
CA GLN A 694 -1.52 16.42 4.45
C GLN A 694 -2.59 15.66 3.69
N ILE A 695 -3.45 16.40 2.99
CA ILE A 695 -4.46 15.84 2.10
C ILE A 695 -4.06 16.17 0.67
N VAL A 696 -3.90 15.17 -0.18
CA VAL A 696 -3.67 15.36 -1.62
C VAL A 696 -4.93 14.94 -2.36
N VAL A 697 -5.55 15.87 -3.09
CA VAL A 697 -6.71 15.56 -3.93
C VAL A 697 -6.29 15.53 -5.39
N VAL A 698 -6.71 14.49 -6.10
CA VAL A 698 -6.49 14.30 -7.53
C VAL A 698 -7.83 14.12 -8.23
N ARG A 699 -8.04 14.80 -9.36
CA ARG A 699 -9.17 14.52 -10.26
C ARG A 699 -8.75 13.55 -11.35
N LEU A 700 -9.43 12.41 -11.47
CA LEU A 700 -8.99 11.30 -12.31
C LEU A 700 -9.54 11.35 -13.74
N ASN A 701 -10.81 11.74 -13.91
CA ASN A 701 -11.53 11.77 -15.18
C ASN A 701 -12.55 12.90 -15.24
#